data_AF-A0A518FI48-F1
#
_entry.id   AF-A0A518FI48-F1
#
_cell.length_a   1.000
_cell.length_b   1.000
_cell.length_c   1.000
_cell.angle_alpha   90.00
_cell.angle_beta   90.00
_cell.angle_gamma   90.00
#
_symmetry.space_group_name_H-M   'P 1'
#
loop_
_entity.id
_entity.type
_entity.pdbx_description
1 polymer ?
#
loop_
_entity_poly.entity_id
_entity_poly.type
_entity_poly.pdbx_seq_one_letter_code
_entity_poly.pdbx_strand_id
1 'polypeptide(L)'
;MKLFCKLSVCLSLLFLSSSLLSAEDLQLSLRSQTETSPGSGRYHRLEHKESWDPQQTAIIVCDVWDYHHCLNAVRRLEQFAPRLDQLLKTARAQGVTIIHAPSDCMPAYQGHPARQRAQQVTFNGPIPEGIENWCSKIPSEEKAVYPVDQSDGGEDDDPEEHKAWAAKLKSLGRNPALPWKKQSPLITIDGGKDFITDKGDEVWRILGSRGIKNVILTGVHTNMCVLGRPFGLRQMAQNGKNVVLVRDMTDTMYNPKRWPYVSHFTGNDLIVSHIEKFICPTITSDQILGGEAFVFKKDQRPHLVIIMAEQEYETKKSLPKFAAENLGKAFRVSLVFADDKERNKIPGIEVIQDADIVLFSVRRRVLPKKQMEMIKKYVALGKPVVGIRTASHAFSLRGKEPPKGYADWPEFDATVFGGSYHGHHKNDLKSIVTINPAQKQNPILTGIPDKPFPQAYSLYEVLPLAKGTTVLMTAEIKGKPVEPVAWTFMRKDGGRSFYTSMGHPGDFKQPEFVRLLVNGIYWAAGLNPADVQLSDKVSLRESRHWTVVSVPEFVKPQGTAGSRWYRCVARVPKAWMAGEPLLLKVPAAAGNTVQAWVNGTALKQRGDGFIIGPDVVTMNDANLIVVEVSGSGAGADVASVPQLISASGALSLSGRWQYRAGDDRAFANMPLPAKFGTVTDIVFKP
;
A
#
# COMPACT_ATOMS: atom_id res chain seq x y z
N MET A 1 -28.94 29.01 -86.95
CA MET A 1 -27.97 29.08 -88.06
C MET A 1 -26.58 28.73 -87.52
N LYS A 2 -26.10 27.49 -87.73
CA LYS A 2 -24.67 27.03 -87.60
C LYS A 2 -24.04 27.19 -86.18
N LEU A 3 -23.07 26.45 -85.63
CA LEU A 3 -22.17 25.35 -86.00
C LEU A 3 -21.37 24.97 -84.71
N PHE A 4 -20.90 23.71 -84.56
CA PHE A 4 -19.73 23.24 -83.75
C PHE A 4 -19.74 23.40 -82.21
N CYS A 5 -18.96 22.69 -81.38
CA CYS A 5 -18.48 21.29 -81.32
C CYS A 5 -17.98 21.06 -79.87
N LYS A 6 -18.30 19.88 -79.29
CA LYS A 6 -17.57 19.03 -78.32
C LYS A 6 -16.57 19.59 -77.26
N LEU A 7 -16.74 19.02 -76.06
CA LEU A 7 -15.75 18.58 -75.05
C LEU A 7 -15.00 19.62 -74.19
N SER A 8 -15.36 19.69 -72.90
CA SER A 8 -14.41 19.46 -71.78
C SER A 8 -15.05 19.57 -70.39
N VAL A 9 -14.72 18.58 -69.54
CA VAL A 9 -14.61 18.63 -68.07
C VAL A 9 -15.91 18.74 -67.26
N CYS A 10 -16.41 17.58 -66.83
CA CYS A 10 -17.06 17.42 -65.51
C CYS A 10 -16.55 16.13 -64.85
N LEU A 11 -15.30 16.18 -64.39
CA LEU A 11 -14.78 15.26 -63.37
C LEU A 11 -14.60 16.06 -62.08
N SER A 12 -15.72 16.44 -61.45
CA SER A 12 -15.71 17.04 -60.12
C SER A 12 -15.77 15.89 -59.11
N LEU A 13 -14.59 15.51 -58.63
CA LEU A 13 -14.40 14.54 -57.57
C LEU A 13 -15.31 14.85 -56.38
N LEU A 14 -16.11 13.85 -56.00
CA LEU A 14 -16.62 13.66 -54.65
C LEU A 14 -15.42 13.46 -53.71
N PHE A 15 -14.82 14.56 -53.24
CA PHE A 15 -14.08 14.55 -51.99
C PHE A 15 -15.08 14.50 -50.85
N LEU A 16 -15.65 13.30 -50.62
CA LEU A 16 -16.08 12.92 -49.29
C LEU A 16 -14.80 12.87 -48.46
N SER A 17 -14.47 13.99 -47.82
CA SER A 17 -13.62 14.02 -46.66
C SER A 17 -14.30 13.16 -45.60
N SER A 18 -14.03 11.86 -45.64
CA SER A 18 -14.10 10.99 -44.48
C SER A 18 -13.09 11.56 -43.50
N SER A 19 -13.52 12.54 -42.71
CA SER A 19 -12.92 12.81 -41.42
C SER A 19 -13.06 11.51 -40.65
N LEU A 20 -12.05 10.65 -40.76
CA LEU A 20 -11.70 9.68 -39.74
C LEU A 20 -11.63 10.51 -38.46
N LEU A 21 -12.72 10.54 -37.68
CA LEU A 21 -12.63 11.00 -36.31
C LEU A 21 -11.62 10.04 -35.67
N SER A 22 -10.39 10.51 -35.52
CA SER A 22 -9.44 9.89 -34.62
C SER A 22 -10.17 9.77 -33.28
N ALA A 23 -10.17 8.58 -32.68
CA ALA A 23 -10.69 8.43 -31.33
C ALA A 23 -10.00 9.47 -30.43
N GLU A 24 -10.77 10.15 -29.59
CA GLU A 24 -10.20 11.11 -28.66
C GLU A 24 -9.20 10.41 -27.73
N ASP A 25 -8.12 11.11 -27.40
CA ASP A 25 -7.12 10.62 -26.46
C ASP A 25 -7.75 10.36 -25.08
N LEU A 26 -7.27 9.30 -24.41
CA LEU A 26 -7.62 9.01 -23.03
C LEU A 26 -7.06 10.12 -22.13
N GLN A 27 -7.96 10.89 -21.50
CA GLN A 27 -7.59 11.93 -20.54
C GLN A 27 -7.48 11.32 -19.14
N LEU A 28 -6.24 11.15 -18.65
CA LEU A 28 -5.98 10.44 -17.41
C LEU A 28 -5.39 11.37 -16.34
N SER A 29 -5.79 11.17 -15.09
CA SER A 29 -5.15 11.74 -13.90
C SER A 29 -4.36 10.63 -13.20
N LEU A 30 -3.05 10.63 -13.42
CA LEU A 30 -2.14 9.64 -12.89
C LEU A 30 -1.74 10.02 -11.46
N ARG A 31 -1.90 9.07 -10.54
CA ARG A 31 -1.55 9.24 -9.12
C ARG A 31 -0.23 8.54 -8.80
N SER A 32 0.72 9.25 -8.22
CA SER A 32 2.04 8.73 -7.84
C SER A 32 2.42 9.18 -6.43
N GLN A 33 3.48 8.60 -5.87
CA GLN A 33 4.04 9.01 -4.59
C GLN A 33 5.52 9.33 -4.71
N THR A 34 5.90 10.54 -4.32
CA THR A 34 7.28 11.03 -4.37
C THR A 34 7.77 11.37 -2.97
N GLU A 35 9.01 11.03 -2.67
CA GLU A 35 9.59 11.29 -1.35
C GLU A 35 9.62 12.80 -1.05
N THR A 36 9.31 13.23 0.19
CA THR A 36 9.26 14.67 0.55
C THR A 36 10.65 15.31 0.46
N SER A 37 11.67 14.53 0.80
CA SER A 37 13.08 14.79 0.53
C SER A 37 13.85 13.46 0.49
N PRO A 38 15.00 13.39 -0.22
CA PRO A 38 15.75 12.14 -0.36
C PRO A 38 16.09 11.50 1.00
N GLY A 39 15.69 10.25 1.20
CA GLY A 39 15.95 9.47 2.41
C GLY A 39 15.09 9.85 3.63
N SER A 40 14.07 10.69 3.46
CA SER A 40 13.14 11.06 4.54
C SER A 40 12.18 9.93 4.96
N GLY A 41 11.93 8.95 4.08
CA GLY A 41 10.92 7.91 4.26
C GLY A 41 9.46 8.42 4.28
N ARG A 42 9.25 9.71 4.01
CA ARG A 42 7.92 10.34 3.89
C ARG A 42 7.62 10.59 2.42
N TYR A 43 6.36 10.51 2.02
CA TYR A 43 5.96 10.66 0.62
C TYR A 43 4.79 11.63 0.47
N HIS A 44 4.89 12.51 -0.53
CA HIS A 44 3.76 13.25 -1.07
C HIS A 44 3.02 12.36 -2.07
N ARG A 45 1.69 12.27 -1.95
CA ARG A 45 0.83 11.71 -2.98
C ARG A 45 0.41 12.83 -3.93
N LEU A 46 0.76 12.69 -5.20
CA LEU A 46 0.62 13.71 -6.21
C LEU A 46 -0.20 13.17 -7.38
N GLU A 47 -0.86 14.07 -8.09
CA GLU A 47 -1.57 13.77 -9.34
C GLU A 47 -1.04 14.65 -10.46
N HIS A 48 -0.92 14.07 -11.65
CA HIS A 48 -0.60 14.78 -12.88
C HIS A 48 -1.45 14.27 -14.04
N LYS A 49 -1.77 15.16 -14.98
CA LYS A 49 -2.62 14.84 -16.12
C LYS A 49 -1.78 14.33 -17.29
N GLU A 50 -2.27 13.29 -17.97
CA GLU A 50 -1.71 12.80 -19.23
C GLU A 50 -2.81 12.54 -20.26
N SER A 51 -2.42 12.60 -21.54
CA SER A 51 -3.26 12.33 -22.71
C SER A 51 -2.65 11.15 -23.46
N TRP A 52 -3.35 10.02 -23.53
CA TRP A 52 -2.82 8.79 -24.15
C TRP A 52 -3.61 8.42 -25.41
N ASP A 53 -2.90 8.29 -26.53
CA ASP A 53 -3.45 7.74 -27.79
C ASP A 53 -3.95 6.30 -27.56
N PRO A 54 -5.25 6.01 -27.74
CA PRO A 54 -5.81 4.68 -27.58
C PRO A 54 -5.11 3.62 -28.46
N GLN A 55 -4.69 3.97 -29.68
CA GLN A 55 -4.05 3.03 -30.61
C GLN A 55 -2.63 2.64 -30.16
N GLN A 56 -1.97 3.48 -29.36
CA GLN A 56 -0.67 3.21 -28.74
C GLN A 56 -0.80 2.71 -27.29
N THR A 57 -2.01 2.33 -26.87
CA THR A 57 -2.32 1.89 -25.50
C THR A 57 -2.87 0.46 -25.49
N ALA A 58 -2.45 -0.34 -24.51
CA ALA A 58 -3.01 -1.66 -24.25
C ALA A 58 -3.49 -1.80 -22.80
N ILE A 59 -4.58 -2.56 -22.61
CA ILE A 59 -4.98 -3.08 -21.29
C ILE A 59 -4.62 -4.55 -21.20
N ILE A 60 -3.85 -4.93 -20.19
CA ILE A 60 -3.54 -6.33 -19.87
C ILE A 60 -4.38 -6.76 -18.67
N VAL A 61 -5.20 -7.79 -18.87
CA VAL A 61 -6.08 -8.38 -17.86
C VAL A 61 -5.38 -9.57 -17.22
N CYS A 62 -4.79 -9.36 -16.05
CA CYS A 62 -3.99 -10.35 -15.35
C CYS A 62 -4.88 -11.28 -14.49
N ASP A 63 -4.86 -12.58 -14.80
CA ASP A 63 -5.29 -13.63 -13.87
C ASP A 63 -6.74 -13.49 -13.34
N VAL A 64 -7.66 -12.87 -14.09
CA VAL A 64 -9.10 -12.77 -13.73
C VAL A 64 -9.78 -14.12 -13.96
N TRP A 65 -9.49 -15.11 -13.12
CA TRP A 65 -9.91 -16.50 -13.29
C TRP A 65 -11.37 -16.78 -12.97
N ASP A 66 -11.85 -17.96 -13.39
CA ASP A 66 -13.19 -18.45 -13.12
C ASP A 66 -13.41 -18.93 -11.67
N TYR A 67 -12.36 -19.41 -11.01
CA TYR A 67 -12.39 -19.87 -9.62
C TYR A 67 -11.05 -19.58 -8.92
N HIS A 68 -11.08 -19.52 -7.59
CA HIS A 68 -9.90 -19.40 -6.75
C HIS A 68 -10.02 -20.26 -5.49
N HIS A 69 -8.90 -20.61 -4.84
CA HIS A 69 -8.92 -21.42 -3.63
C HIS A 69 -9.52 -20.68 -2.43
N CYS A 70 -9.34 -19.36 -2.40
CA CYS A 70 -9.97 -18.45 -1.43
C CYS A 70 -11.35 -18.00 -1.95
N LEU A 71 -12.41 -18.32 -1.21
CA LEU A 71 -13.79 -17.95 -1.53
C LEU A 71 -14.00 -16.44 -1.47
N ASN A 72 -13.39 -15.76 -0.49
CA ASN A 72 -13.48 -14.32 -0.35
C ASN A 72 -12.79 -13.59 -1.52
N ALA A 73 -11.71 -14.13 -2.08
CA ALA A 73 -11.10 -13.63 -3.33
C ALA A 73 -12.06 -13.77 -4.52
N VAL A 74 -12.77 -14.89 -4.65
CA VAL A 74 -13.83 -15.07 -5.67
C VAL A 74 -14.93 -14.02 -5.49
N ARG A 75 -15.46 -13.86 -4.27
CA ARG A 75 -16.52 -12.89 -3.95
C ARG A 75 -16.10 -11.44 -4.21
N ARG A 76 -14.82 -11.09 -4.02
CA ARG A 76 -14.28 -9.76 -4.35
C ARG A 76 -14.16 -9.58 -5.86
N LEU A 77 -13.60 -10.54 -6.57
CA LEU A 77 -13.51 -10.52 -8.03
C LEU A 77 -14.89 -10.34 -8.67
N GLU A 78 -15.88 -11.11 -8.25
CA GLU A 78 -17.25 -11.06 -8.78
C GLU A 78 -17.92 -9.68 -8.58
N GLN A 79 -17.51 -8.89 -7.59
CA GLN A 79 -18.07 -7.54 -7.38
C GLN A 79 -17.57 -6.52 -8.42
N PHE A 80 -16.27 -6.53 -8.76
CA PHE A 80 -15.72 -5.56 -9.71
C PHE A 80 -15.69 -6.08 -11.15
N ALA A 81 -15.76 -7.40 -11.37
CA ALA A 81 -15.68 -7.99 -12.71
C ALA A 81 -16.68 -7.41 -13.72
N PRO A 82 -17.97 -7.17 -13.39
CA PRO A 82 -18.89 -6.52 -14.35
C PRO A 82 -18.43 -5.13 -14.79
N ARG A 83 -17.87 -4.35 -13.86
CA ARG A 83 -17.34 -3.01 -14.17
C ARG A 83 -16.04 -3.09 -14.95
N LEU A 84 -15.17 -4.06 -14.64
CA LEU A 84 -13.97 -4.33 -15.44
C LEU A 84 -14.37 -4.73 -16.88
N ASP A 85 -15.36 -5.58 -17.07
CA ASP A 85 -15.86 -5.93 -18.40
C ASP A 85 -16.37 -4.70 -19.16
N GLN A 86 -17.10 -3.81 -18.49
CA GLN A 86 -17.51 -2.52 -19.06
C GLN A 86 -16.30 -1.65 -19.46
N LEU A 87 -15.29 -1.55 -18.58
CA LEU A 87 -14.05 -0.83 -18.86
C LEU A 87 -13.37 -1.36 -20.12
N LEU A 88 -13.23 -2.68 -20.24
CA LEU A 88 -12.62 -3.33 -21.40
C LEU A 88 -13.41 -3.09 -22.68
N LYS A 89 -14.75 -3.15 -22.62
CA LYS A 89 -15.62 -2.84 -23.76
C LYS A 89 -15.49 -1.41 -24.23
N THR A 90 -15.49 -0.44 -23.30
CA THR A 90 -15.32 0.98 -23.62
C THR A 90 -13.94 1.26 -24.21
N ALA A 91 -12.88 0.78 -23.57
CA ALA A 91 -11.51 0.96 -24.04
C ALA A 91 -11.31 0.33 -25.43
N ARG A 92 -11.83 -0.89 -25.64
CA ARG A 92 -11.80 -1.56 -26.95
C ARG A 92 -12.51 -0.76 -28.03
N ALA A 93 -13.65 -0.14 -27.71
CA ALA A 93 -14.39 0.72 -28.65
C ALA A 93 -13.62 2.00 -29.01
N GLN A 94 -12.77 2.49 -28.12
CA GLN A 94 -11.88 3.63 -28.35
C GLN A 94 -10.58 3.27 -29.10
N GLY A 95 -10.32 1.98 -29.36
CA GLY A 95 -9.15 1.52 -30.10
C GLY A 95 -8.01 0.97 -29.24
N VAL A 96 -8.20 0.86 -27.92
CA VAL A 96 -7.23 0.25 -27.00
C VAL A 96 -7.10 -1.25 -27.29
N THR A 97 -5.87 -1.74 -27.31
CA THR A 97 -5.58 -3.18 -27.48
C THR A 97 -5.85 -3.93 -26.18
N ILE A 98 -6.70 -4.97 -26.20
CA ILE A 98 -6.98 -5.79 -25.02
C ILE A 98 -6.22 -7.12 -25.09
N ILE A 99 -5.46 -7.42 -24.03
CA ILE A 99 -4.70 -8.66 -23.88
C ILE A 99 -5.16 -9.38 -22.61
N HIS A 100 -5.80 -10.53 -22.78
CA HIS A 100 -6.19 -11.40 -21.67
C HIS A 100 -5.04 -12.32 -21.29
N ALA A 101 -4.68 -12.35 -20.02
CA ALA A 101 -3.60 -13.18 -19.52
C ALA A 101 -4.04 -14.04 -18.32
N PRO A 102 -4.95 -15.02 -18.52
CA PRO A 102 -5.32 -15.98 -17.49
C PRO A 102 -4.25 -17.05 -17.38
N SER A 103 -3.27 -16.85 -16.50
CA SER A 103 -2.15 -17.79 -16.34
C SER A 103 -2.62 -19.18 -15.96
N ASP A 104 -1.88 -20.19 -16.40
CA ASP A 104 -2.13 -21.61 -16.12
C ASP A 104 -3.47 -22.12 -16.72
N CYS A 105 -4.11 -21.33 -17.60
CA CYS A 105 -5.40 -21.65 -18.22
C CYS A 105 -5.34 -21.84 -19.74
N MET A 106 -4.16 -21.74 -20.36
CA MET A 106 -4.01 -21.82 -21.83
C MET A 106 -4.63 -23.06 -22.49
N PRO A 107 -4.70 -24.26 -21.87
CA PRO A 107 -5.40 -25.40 -22.46
C PRO A 107 -6.86 -25.12 -22.85
N ALA A 108 -7.57 -24.25 -22.14
CA ALA A 108 -8.95 -23.87 -22.46
C ALA A 108 -9.08 -23.03 -23.74
N TYR A 109 -7.97 -22.50 -24.26
CA TYR A 109 -7.95 -21.52 -25.35
C TYR A 109 -7.21 -21.98 -26.61
N GLN A 110 -6.78 -23.24 -26.70
CA GLN A 110 -5.97 -23.75 -27.83
C GLN A 110 -6.60 -23.48 -29.21
N GLY A 111 -7.93 -23.55 -29.32
CA GLY A 111 -8.68 -23.25 -30.56
C GLY A 111 -9.31 -21.85 -30.60
N HIS A 112 -9.10 -21.02 -29.59
CA HIS A 112 -9.78 -19.73 -29.50
C HIS A 112 -9.16 -18.72 -30.49
N PRO A 113 -9.94 -17.95 -31.27
CA PRO A 113 -9.40 -17.00 -32.25
C PRO A 113 -8.40 -15.99 -31.67
N ALA A 114 -8.66 -15.46 -30.47
CA ALA A 114 -7.73 -14.55 -29.79
C ALA A 114 -6.38 -15.22 -29.42
N ARG A 115 -6.35 -16.54 -29.19
CA ARG A 115 -5.12 -17.28 -28.86
C ARG A 115 -4.29 -17.48 -30.12
N GLN A 116 -4.95 -17.92 -31.19
CA GLN A 116 -4.32 -18.06 -32.50
C GLN A 116 -3.74 -16.73 -32.97
N ARG A 117 -4.49 -15.63 -32.78
CA ARG A 117 -4.02 -14.27 -33.05
C ARG A 117 -2.74 -13.93 -32.29
N ALA A 118 -2.67 -14.21 -30.99
CA ALA A 118 -1.48 -13.98 -30.18
C ALA A 118 -0.26 -14.81 -30.66
N GLN A 119 -0.47 -16.07 -31.03
CA GLN A 119 0.60 -16.96 -31.53
C GLN A 119 1.12 -16.56 -32.91
N GLN A 120 0.29 -15.92 -33.72
CA GLN A 120 0.64 -15.49 -35.09
C GLN A 120 1.35 -14.12 -35.12
N VAL A 121 1.41 -13.39 -34.00
CA VAL A 121 2.09 -12.09 -33.96
C VAL A 121 3.58 -12.26 -34.19
N THR A 122 4.09 -11.62 -35.23
CA THR A 122 5.51 -11.44 -35.47
C THR A 122 5.95 -10.03 -35.05
N PHE A 123 7.14 -9.91 -34.48
CA PHE A 123 7.77 -8.65 -34.14
C PHE A 123 9.28 -8.80 -34.28
N ASN A 124 9.88 -7.98 -35.13
CA ASN A 124 11.31 -8.05 -35.47
C ASN A 124 12.20 -7.19 -34.55
N GLY A 125 11.61 -6.55 -33.55
CA GLY A 125 12.37 -5.77 -32.57
C GLY A 125 12.93 -6.62 -31.44
N PRO A 126 13.77 -6.02 -30.56
CA PRO A 126 14.39 -6.74 -29.46
C PRO A 126 13.35 -7.24 -28.45
N ILE A 127 13.57 -8.46 -27.98
CA ILE A 127 12.84 -9.06 -26.84
C ILE A 127 13.70 -8.85 -25.59
N PRO A 128 13.19 -8.19 -24.53
CA PRO A 128 13.96 -7.95 -23.33
C PRO A 128 14.41 -9.26 -22.67
N GLU A 129 15.65 -9.27 -22.18
CA GLU A 129 16.18 -10.40 -21.47
C GLU A 129 15.33 -10.72 -20.23
N GLY A 130 14.98 -12.00 -20.07
CA GLY A 130 14.21 -12.46 -18.92
C GLY A 130 12.74 -12.03 -18.90
N ILE A 131 12.18 -11.51 -20.00
CA ILE A 131 10.76 -11.15 -20.10
C ILE A 131 9.82 -12.33 -19.82
N GLU A 132 10.27 -13.56 -20.07
CA GLU A 132 9.51 -14.79 -19.83
C GLU A 132 9.44 -15.19 -18.35
N ASN A 133 10.27 -14.57 -17.51
CA ASN A 133 10.41 -14.94 -16.10
C ASN A 133 9.52 -14.12 -15.18
N TRP A 134 9.21 -14.70 -14.02
CA TRP A 134 8.66 -13.95 -12.90
C TRP A 134 9.63 -12.85 -12.46
N CYS A 135 9.13 -11.62 -12.32
CA CYS A 135 9.92 -10.49 -11.83
C CYS A 135 9.59 -10.19 -10.38
N SER A 136 10.37 -10.74 -9.46
CA SER A 136 10.16 -10.53 -8.02
C SER A 136 10.46 -9.11 -7.55
N LYS A 137 11.29 -8.36 -8.29
CA LYS A 137 11.81 -7.06 -7.84
C LYS A 137 12.51 -6.31 -8.98
N ILE A 138 12.32 -5.00 -9.02
CA ILE A 138 13.05 -4.04 -9.88
C ILE A 138 13.93 -3.08 -9.05
N PRO A 139 14.93 -2.39 -9.65
CA PRO A 139 15.89 -1.56 -8.91
C PRO A 139 15.25 -0.49 -8.01
N SER A 140 14.15 0.12 -8.44
CA SER A 140 13.42 1.14 -7.66
C SER A 140 12.78 0.60 -6.38
N GLU A 141 12.61 -0.72 -6.24
CA GLU A 141 12.14 -1.38 -5.01
C GLU A 141 13.28 -1.80 -4.07
N GLU A 142 14.55 -1.55 -4.40
CA GLU A 142 15.71 -2.02 -3.63
C GLU A 142 15.72 -1.57 -2.17
N LYS A 143 15.27 -0.35 -1.92
CA LYS A 143 15.18 0.25 -0.58
C LYS A 143 13.77 0.13 0.03
N ALA A 144 12.80 -0.39 -0.70
CA ALA A 144 11.43 -0.54 -0.23
C ALA A 144 11.33 -1.67 0.79
N VAL A 145 10.58 -1.45 1.87
CA VAL A 145 10.09 -2.52 2.77
C VAL A 145 8.72 -2.94 2.25
N TYR A 146 8.51 -4.25 2.10
CA TYR A 146 7.26 -4.72 1.55
C TYR A 146 6.12 -4.55 2.58
N PRO A 147 4.94 -4.07 2.18
CA PRO A 147 4.01 -3.48 3.14
C PRO A 147 3.02 -4.48 3.78
N VAL A 148 3.02 -5.75 3.35
CA VAL A 148 2.16 -6.81 3.90
C VAL A 148 2.91 -8.13 4.01
N ASP A 149 2.55 -8.95 5.00
CA ASP A 149 2.98 -10.35 5.08
C ASP A 149 1.98 -11.25 4.35
N GLN A 150 2.35 -11.71 3.16
CA GLN A 150 1.57 -12.63 2.32
C GLN A 150 2.07 -14.07 2.38
N SER A 151 2.93 -14.41 3.35
CA SER A 151 3.62 -15.70 3.36
C SER A 151 2.70 -16.89 3.62
N ASP A 152 1.48 -16.68 4.11
CA ASP A 152 0.45 -17.72 4.23
C ASP A 152 -0.42 -17.86 2.97
N GLY A 153 -0.12 -17.10 1.91
CA GLY A 153 -0.90 -17.01 0.69
C GLY A 153 -2.05 -16.02 0.72
N GLY A 154 -2.24 -15.30 1.83
CA GLY A 154 -3.24 -14.24 1.94
C GLY A 154 -4.69 -14.73 2.03
N GLU A 155 -4.89 -16.00 2.36
CA GLU A 155 -6.21 -16.60 2.58
C GLU A 155 -6.93 -15.92 3.74
N ASP A 156 -8.09 -15.33 3.45
CA ASP A 156 -8.91 -14.58 4.39
C ASP A 156 -10.31 -15.16 4.61
N ASP A 157 -10.56 -16.39 4.15
CA ASP A 157 -11.77 -17.15 4.45
C ASP A 157 -11.90 -17.47 5.94
N ASP A 158 -13.15 -17.58 6.40
CA ASP A 158 -13.42 -18.31 7.63
C ASP A 158 -13.04 -19.79 7.46
N PRO A 159 -12.38 -20.45 8.44
CA PRO A 159 -11.93 -21.83 8.29
C PRO A 159 -13.01 -22.84 7.89
N GLU A 160 -14.25 -22.68 8.38
CA GLU A 160 -15.35 -23.57 8.03
C GLU A 160 -15.89 -23.27 6.62
N GLU A 161 -15.98 -21.98 6.25
CA GLU A 161 -16.29 -21.59 4.86
C GLU A 161 -15.25 -22.13 3.88
N HIS A 162 -13.96 -22.04 4.23
CA HIS A 162 -12.85 -22.53 3.40
C HIS A 162 -12.94 -24.04 3.18
N LYS A 163 -13.21 -24.80 4.25
CA LYS A 163 -13.40 -26.26 4.18
C LYS A 163 -14.59 -26.64 3.29
N ALA A 164 -15.71 -25.96 3.45
CA ALA A 164 -16.90 -26.17 2.63
C ALA A 164 -16.64 -25.81 1.15
N TRP A 165 -15.91 -24.71 0.91
CA TRP A 165 -15.52 -24.28 -0.42
C TRP A 165 -14.58 -25.29 -1.11
N ALA A 166 -13.57 -25.78 -0.40
CA ALA A 166 -12.68 -26.82 -0.90
C ALA A 166 -13.44 -28.11 -1.27
N ALA A 167 -14.43 -28.52 -0.48
CA ALA A 167 -15.30 -29.65 -0.81
C ALA A 167 -16.14 -29.38 -2.07
N LYS A 168 -16.69 -28.17 -2.21
CA LYS A 168 -17.41 -27.76 -3.43
C LYS A 168 -16.50 -27.80 -4.65
N LEU A 169 -15.27 -27.29 -4.57
CA LEU A 169 -14.30 -27.34 -5.68
C LEU A 169 -14.00 -28.80 -6.11
N LYS A 170 -13.83 -29.72 -5.15
CA LYS A 170 -13.67 -31.15 -5.45
C LYS A 170 -14.88 -31.72 -6.19
N SER A 171 -16.10 -31.38 -5.74
CA SER A 171 -17.34 -31.83 -6.39
C SER A 171 -17.48 -31.33 -7.84
N LEU A 172 -16.83 -30.20 -8.18
CA LEU A 172 -16.75 -29.65 -9.53
C LEU A 172 -15.61 -30.25 -10.38
N GLY A 173 -14.90 -31.28 -9.89
CA GLY A 173 -13.74 -31.86 -10.57
C GLY A 173 -12.56 -30.90 -10.69
N ARG A 174 -12.37 -30.03 -9.69
CA ARG A 174 -11.26 -29.06 -9.62
C ARG A 174 -10.30 -29.44 -8.49
N ASN A 175 -9.02 -29.11 -8.67
CA ASN A 175 -8.03 -29.16 -7.59
C ASN A 175 -8.28 -27.98 -6.63
N PRO A 176 -8.61 -28.20 -5.35
CA PRO A 176 -8.88 -27.11 -4.42
C PRO A 176 -7.71 -26.14 -4.22
N ALA A 177 -6.46 -26.59 -4.41
CA ALA A 177 -5.30 -25.72 -4.27
C ALA A 177 -5.12 -24.77 -5.47
N LEU A 178 -5.51 -25.22 -6.68
CA LEU A 178 -5.35 -24.49 -7.94
C LEU A 178 -6.62 -24.72 -8.81
N PRO A 179 -7.77 -24.14 -8.43
CA PRO A 179 -9.04 -24.54 -9.04
C PRO A 179 -9.34 -23.88 -10.38
N TRP A 180 -8.63 -22.81 -10.75
CA TRP A 180 -8.88 -22.09 -12.00
C TRP A 180 -8.60 -22.96 -13.24
N LYS A 181 -9.40 -22.77 -14.28
CA LYS A 181 -9.22 -23.45 -15.58
C LYS A 181 -9.32 -22.49 -16.78
N LYS A 182 -9.91 -21.31 -16.58
CA LYS A 182 -10.15 -20.29 -17.61
C LYS A 182 -10.35 -18.92 -16.98
N GLN A 183 -10.43 -17.88 -17.81
CA GLN A 183 -10.89 -16.55 -17.41
C GLN A 183 -12.34 -16.61 -16.90
N SER A 184 -12.68 -15.73 -15.97
CA SER A 184 -14.02 -15.53 -15.45
C SER A 184 -15.02 -15.33 -16.59
N PRO A 185 -16.18 -16.01 -16.56
CA PRO A 185 -17.23 -15.81 -17.56
C PRO A 185 -17.85 -14.40 -17.49
N LEU A 186 -17.56 -13.63 -16.42
CA LEU A 186 -17.98 -12.23 -16.29
C LEU A 186 -17.16 -11.27 -17.17
N ILE A 187 -16.02 -11.72 -17.72
CA ILE A 187 -15.18 -10.91 -18.59
C ILE A 187 -15.26 -11.44 -20.03
N THR A 188 -15.76 -10.59 -20.91
CA THR A 188 -15.91 -10.87 -22.34
C THR A 188 -14.54 -10.88 -23.03
N ILE A 189 -14.23 -11.97 -23.74
CA ILE A 189 -13.11 -12.05 -24.70
C ILE A 189 -13.69 -11.93 -26.11
N ASP A 190 -13.40 -10.85 -26.81
CA ASP A 190 -13.79 -10.65 -28.21
C ASP A 190 -12.82 -11.42 -29.12
N GLY A 191 -13.23 -12.59 -29.61
CA GLY A 191 -12.41 -13.41 -30.51
C GLY A 191 -12.00 -12.69 -31.81
N GLY A 192 -12.76 -11.69 -32.25
CA GLY A 192 -12.45 -10.91 -33.45
C GLY A 192 -11.36 -9.85 -33.24
N LYS A 193 -11.16 -9.38 -32.00
CA LYS A 193 -10.33 -8.20 -31.72
C LYS A 193 -9.23 -8.42 -30.68
N ASP A 194 -9.47 -9.26 -29.68
CA ASP A 194 -8.59 -9.38 -28.53
C ASP A 194 -7.46 -10.38 -28.76
N PHE A 195 -6.49 -10.35 -27.83
CA PHE A 195 -5.43 -11.33 -27.70
C PHE A 195 -5.60 -12.11 -26.40
N ILE A 196 -5.18 -13.38 -26.38
CA ILE A 196 -5.07 -14.15 -25.14
C ILE A 196 -3.74 -14.90 -25.08
N THR A 197 -2.97 -14.67 -24.02
CA THR A 197 -1.70 -15.35 -23.73
C THR A 197 -1.27 -15.06 -22.29
N ASP A 198 -0.66 -16.03 -21.63
CA ASP A 198 0.02 -15.85 -20.34
C ASP A 198 1.55 -15.82 -20.47
N LYS A 199 2.09 -15.78 -21.70
CA LYS A 199 3.54 -15.74 -21.94
C LYS A 199 4.05 -14.32 -22.14
N GLY A 200 5.08 -13.93 -21.38
CA GLY A 200 5.63 -12.58 -21.41
C GLY A 200 6.22 -12.17 -22.77
N ASP A 201 6.88 -13.10 -23.47
CA ASP A 201 7.44 -12.84 -24.80
C ASP A 201 6.36 -12.62 -25.86
N GLU A 202 5.28 -13.41 -25.83
CA GLU A 202 4.13 -13.21 -26.72
C GLU A 202 3.41 -11.89 -26.44
N VAL A 203 3.19 -11.53 -25.16
CA VAL A 203 2.67 -10.20 -24.79
C VAL A 203 3.58 -9.11 -25.36
N TRP A 204 4.90 -9.23 -25.18
CA TRP A 204 5.84 -8.23 -25.67
C TRP A 204 5.80 -8.07 -27.20
N ARG A 205 5.70 -9.17 -27.96
CA ARG A 205 5.54 -9.11 -29.42
C ARG A 205 4.23 -8.43 -29.83
N ILE A 206 3.13 -8.69 -29.12
CA ILE A 206 1.85 -7.98 -29.34
C ILE A 206 2.05 -6.48 -29.14
N LEU A 207 2.65 -6.06 -28.02
CA LEU A 207 2.91 -4.66 -27.74
C LEU A 207 3.81 -4.02 -28.81
N GLY A 208 4.88 -4.70 -29.22
CA GLY A 208 5.83 -4.22 -30.22
C GLY A 208 5.22 -4.10 -31.62
N SER A 209 4.52 -5.13 -32.10
CA SER A 209 3.91 -5.15 -33.44
C SER A 209 2.84 -4.07 -33.65
N ARG A 210 2.23 -3.60 -32.56
CA ARG A 210 1.18 -2.56 -32.57
C ARG A 210 1.70 -1.18 -32.14
N GLY A 211 3.00 -1.02 -31.94
CA GLY A 211 3.58 0.27 -31.52
C GLY A 211 3.09 0.75 -30.15
N ILE A 212 2.69 -0.16 -29.26
CA ILE A 212 2.15 0.18 -27.94
C ILE A 212 3.26 0.78 -27.07
N LYS A 213 3.00 1.99 -26.57
CA LYS A 213 3.87 2.71 -25.62
C LYS A 213 3.31 2.64 -24.20
N ASN A 214 1.99 2.66 -24.08
CA ASN A 214 1.29 2.76 -22.80
C ASN A 214 0.62 1.44 -22.44
N VAL A 215 0.80 0.99 -21.20
CA VAL A 215 0.23 -0.25 -20.68
C VAL A 215 -0.58 0.06 -19.43
N ILE A 216 -1.86 -0.24 -19.48
CA ILE A 216 -2.77 -0.23 -18.35
C ILE A 216 -2.88 -1.66 -17.83
N LEU A 217 -2.49 -1.91 -16.58
CA LEU A 217 -2.62 -3.22 -15.95
C LEU A 217 -3.82 -3.25 -15.00
N THR A 218 -4.52 -4.38 -15.00
CA THR A 218 -5.66 -4.68 -14.11
C THR A 218 -5.68 -6.18 -13.83
N GLY A 219 -6.47 -6.63 -12.85
CA GLY A 219 -6.56 -8.05 -12.48
C GLY A 219 -6.39 -8.30 -10.99
N VAL A 220 -6.27 -9.56 -10.60
CA VAL A 220 -6.26 -9.97 -9.17
C VAL A 220 -4.88 -10.41 -8.69
N HIS A 221 -4.77 -10.47 -7.36
CA HIS A 221 -3.56 -10.73 -6.62
C HIS A 221 -2.51 -9.67 -6.90
N THR A 222 -2.87 -8.40 -6.62
CA THR A 222 -2.06 -7.22 -6.92
C THR A 222 -0.63 -7.39 -6.43
N ASN A 223 -0.47 -7.91 -5.21
CA ASN A 223 0.79 -8.19 -4.52
C ASN A 223 1.60 -9.38 -5.04
N MET A 224 1.05 -10.14 -5.99
CA MET A 224 1.68 -11.32 -6.58
C MET A 224 1.64 -11.21 -8.09
N CYS A 225 0.52 -11.60 -8.71
CA CYS A 225 0.43 -11.81 -10.15
C CYS A 225 0.58 -10.52 -10.96
N VAL A 226 -0.22 -9.50 -10.64
CA VAL A 226 -0.20 -8.19 -11.31
C VAL A 226 1.18 -7.55 -11.23
N LEU A 227 1.89 -7.71 -10.11
CA LEU A 227 3.25 -7.21 -9.94
C LEU A 227 4.30 -8.05 -10.67
N GLY A 228 4.25 -9.37 -10.51
CA GLY A 228 5.38 -10.26 -10.73
C GLY A 228 5.29 -11.19 -11.94
N ARG A 229 4.12 -11.36 -12.58
CA ARG A 229 4.02 -12.19 -13.80
C ARG A 229 4.95 -11.66 -14.91
N PRO A 230 5.32 -12.50 -15.89
CA PRO A 230 6.13 -12.11 -17.06
C PRO A 230 5.60 -10.88 -17.82
N PHE A 231 4.30 -10.63 -17.75
CA PHE A 231 3.61 -9.48 -18.34
C PHE A 231 3.15 -8.44 -17.28
N GLY A 232 3.58 -8.60 -16.03
CA GLY A 232 3.18 -7.78 -14.90
C GLY A 232 3.85 -6.39 -14.84
N LEU A 233 3.43 -5.57 -13.87
CA LEU A 233 3.84 -4.17 -13.73
C LEU A 233 5.36 -4.01 -13.72
N ARG A 234 6.07 -4.87 -12.99
CA ARG A 234 7.53 -4.81 -12.88
C ARG A 234 8.23 -5.04 -14.22
N GLN A 235 7.76 -6.03 -14.98
CA GLN A 235 8.31 -6.34 -16.30
C GLN A 235 8.03 -5.20 -17.28
N MET A 236 6.82 -4.66 -17.28
CA MET A 236 6.46 -3.55 -18.18
C MET A 236 7.24 -2.27 -17.84
N ALA A 237 7.37 -1.94 -16.55
CA ALA A 237 8.06 -0.74 -16.08
C ALA A 237 9.57 -0.81 -16.31
N GLN A 238 10.24 -1.91 -15.93
CA GLN A 238 11.70 -2.03 -16.10
C GLN A 238 12.14 -2.04 -17.56
N ASN A 239 11.25 -2.46 -18.46
CA ASN A 239 11.52 -2.52 -19.90
C ASN A 239 10.99 -1.29 -20.65
N GLY A 240 10.69 -0.19 -19.94
CA GLY A 240 10.50 1.13 -20.55
C GLY A 240 9.11 1.41 -21.14
N LYS A 241 8.06 0.67 -20.74
CA LYS A 241 6.68 1.06 -21.06
C LYS A 241 6.22 2.17 -20.11
N ASN A 242 5.30 3.03 -20.57
CA ASN A 242 4.54 3.89 -19.68
C ASN A 242 3.44 3.03 -19.04
N VAL A 243 3.57 2.72 -17.75
CA VAL A 243 2.67 1.76 -17.10
C VAL A 243 1.81 2.45 -16.07
N VAL A 244 0.54 2.05 -15.98
CA VAL A 244 -0.33 2.38 -14.84
C VAL A 244 -1.09 1.15 -14.35
N LEU A 245 -1.40 1.11 -13.06
CA LEU A 245 -2.38 0.18 -12.49
C LEU A 245 -3.76 0.84 -12.43
N VAL A 246 -4.82 0.11 -12.79
CA VAL A 246 -6.22 0.49 -12.48
C VAL A 246 -6.53 0.09 -11.03
N ARG A 247 -6.31 1.01 -10.09
CA ARG A 247 -6.27 0.69 -8.64
C ARG A 247 -7.61 0.27 -8.04
N ASP A 248 -8.73 0.54 -8.70
CA ASP A 248 -10.07 0.12 -8.29
C ASP A 248 -10.57 -1.12 -9.03
N MET A 249 -9.80 -1.64 -10.01
CA MET A 249 -10.06 -2.91 -10.72
C MET A 249 -8.99 -3.95 -10.36
N THR A 250 -8.71 -4.08 -9.06
CA THR A 250 -7.72 -5.03 -8.56
C THR A 250 -8.02 -5.46 -7.13
N ASP A 251 -7.37 -6.54 -6.69
CA ASP A 251 -7.49 -7.08 -5.34
C ASP A 251 -6.20 -7.78 -4.89
N THR A 252 -5.83 -7.63 -3.62
CA THR A 252 -4.62 -8.21 -3.03
C THR A 252 -4.96 -9.52 -2.32
N MET A 253 -4.07 -10.52 -2.41
CA MET A 253 -4.14 -11.66 -1.47
C MET A 253 -3.54 -11.25 -0.12
N TYR A 254 -4.40 -10.91 0.83
CA TYR A 254 -3.98 -10.51 2.18
C TYR A 254 -4.94 -11.02 3.25
N ASN A 255 -4.37 -11.71 4.23
CA ASN A 255 -5.05 -12.18 5.43
C ASN A 255 -4.95 -11.12 6.55
N PRO A 256 -6.06 -10.52 7.02
CA PRO A 256 -6.07 -9.55 8.12
C PRO A 256 -5.47 -10.05 9.44
N LYS A 257 -5.31 -11.38 9.62
CA LYS A 257 -4.63 -11.99 10.78
C LYS A 257 -3.11 -11.99 10.64
N ARG A 258 -2.56 -11.52 9.52
CA ARG A 258 -1.11 -11.36 9.26
C ARG A 258 -0.72 -9.90 9.34
N TRP A 259 0.57 -9.65 9.59
CA TRP A 259 1.11 -8.29 9.65
C TRP A 259 0.76 -7.52 8.35
N PRO A 260 0.31 -6.25 8.43
CA PRO A 260 0.30 -5.37 9.62
C PRO A 260 -0.97 -5.40 10.48
N TYR A 261 -1.78 -6.45 10.40
CA TYR A 261 -3.01 -6.66 11.20
C TYR A 261 -4.09 -5.60 10.96
N VAL A 262 -4.22 -5.20 9.70
CA VAL A 262 -5.17 -4.19 9.23
C VAL A 262 -6.33 -4.86 8.51
N SER A 263 -7.38 -4.09 8.16
CA SER A 263 -8.44 -4.63 7.32
C SER A 263 -7.88 -5.10 5.96
N HIS A 264 -8.59 -6.02 5.31
CA HIS A 264 -8.22 -6.47 3.96
C HIS A 264 -8.05 -5.29 2.99
N PHE A 265 -8.99 -4.33 3.03
CA PHE A 265 -8.98 -3.15 2.16
C PHE A 265 -7.81 -2.20 2.45
N THR A 266 -7.36 -2.11 3.71
CA THR A 266 -6.11 -1.40 4.02
C THR A 266 -4.90 -2.14 3.43
N GLY A 267 -4.92 -3.47 3.38
CA GLY A 267 -3.93 -4.25 2.64
C GLY A 267 -3.87 -3.86 1.16
N ASN A 268 -5.03 -3.70 0.51
CA ASN A 268 -5.13 -3.18 -0.87
C ASN A 268 -4.49 -1.78 -0.97
N ASP A 269 -4.86 -0.84 -0.09
CA ASP A 269 -4.32 0.52 -0.06
C ASP A 269 -2.78 0.54 0.10
N LEU A 270 -2.24 -0.36 0.92
CA LEU A 270 -0.81 -0.48 1.19
C LEU A 270 -0.03 -0.97 -0.04
N ILE A 271 -0.55 -1.94 -0.76
CA ILE A 271 0.06 -2.44 -2.01
C ILE A 271 -0.03 -1.40 -3.12
N VAL A 272 -1.18 -0.73 -3.27
CA VAL A 272 -1.32 0.41 -4.20
C VAL A 272 -0.31 1.50 -3.84
N SER A 273 -0.15 1.81 -2.55
CA SER A 273 0.84 2.78 -2.11
C SER A 273 2.28 2.34 -2.39
N HIS A 274 2.61 1.06 -2.33
CA HIS A 274 3.94 0.55 -2.69
C HIS A 274 4.20 0.72 -4.19
N ILE A 275 3.20 0.40 -5.01
CA ILE A 275 3.26 0.57 -6.48
C ILE A 275 3.49 2.04 -6.85
N GLU A 276 2.72 2.96 -6.25
CA GLU A 276 2.83 4.40 -6.50
C GLU A 276 4.19 5.00 -6.12
N LYS A 277 4.88 4.41 -5.14
CA LYS A 277 6.19 4.88 -4.66
C LYS A 277 7.34 4.38 -5.51
N PHE A 278 7.26 3.13 -5.97
CA PHE A 278 8.45 2.41 -6.42
C PHE A 278 8.31 1.81 -7.82
N ILE A 279 7.13 1.75 -8.42
CA ILE A 279 6.95 1.02 -9.68
C ILE A 279 6.34 1.91 -10.74
N CYS A 280 5.11 2.38 -10.53
CA CYS A 280 4.40 3.16 -11.54
C CYS A 280 3.22 3.95 -10.94
N PRO A 281 2.73 4.98 -11.64
CA PRO A 281 1.50 5.67 -11.24
C PRO A 281 0.25 4.79 -11.34
N THR A 282 -0.87 5.26 -10.82
CA THR A 282 -2.16 4.56 -10.88
C THR A 282 -3.29 5.45 -11.40
N ILE A 283 -4.30 4.84 -11.99
CA ILE A 283 -5.55 5.47 -12.43
C ILE A 283 -6.75 4.73 -11.82
N THR A 284 -7.95 5.30 -11.92
CA THR A 284 -9.22 4.62 -11.59
C THR A 284 -10.08 4.43 -12.82
N SER A 285 -10.95 3.43 -12.78
CA SER A 285 -11.81 3.02 -13.90
C SER A 285 -12.77 4.12 -14.37
N ASP A 286 -13.20 5.02 -13.48
CA ASP A 286 -14.07 6.17 -13.79
C ASP A 286 -13.41 7.19 -14.72
N GLN A 287 -12.07 7.22 -14.82
CA GLN A 287 -11.39 8.11 -15.76
C GLN A 287 -11.65 7.71 -17.22
N ILE A 288 -12.01 6.45 -17.48
CA ILE A 288 -12.39 5.94 -18.81
C ILE A 288 -13.92 5.74 -18.91
N LEU A 289 -14.58 5.32 -17.82
CA LEU A 289 -16.01 5.02 -17.81
C LEU A 289 -16.91 6.22 -17.47
N GLY A 290 -16.37 7.26 -16.85
CA GLY A 290 -17.14 8.28 -16.14
C GLY A 290 -17.70 7.80 -14.79
N GLY A 291 -18.41 8.70 -14.10
CA GLY A 291 -19.04 8.44 -12.81
C GLY A 291 -18.03 8.42 -11.65
N GLU A 292 -18.21 7.48 -10.72
CA GLU A 292 -17.36 7.33 -9.53
C GLU A 292 -16.48 6.08 -9.63
N ALA A 293 -15.33 6.11 -8.96
CA ALA A 293 -14.44 4.96 -8.82
C ALA A 293 -15.15 3.82 -8.07
N PHE A 294 -14.78 2.57 -8.38
CA PHE A 294 -15.35 1.41 -7.70
C PHE A 294 -14.91 1.32 -6.24
N VAL A 295 -15.83 0.94 -5.37
CA VAL A 295 -15.59 0.62 -3.95
C VAL A 295 -16.27 -0.70 -3.61
N PHE A 296 -15.55 -1.60 -2.95
CA PHE A 296 -16.12 -2.86 -2.49
C PHE A 296 -17.26 -2.62 -1.50
N LYS A 297 -18.34 -3.40 -1.61
CA LYS A 297 -19.51 -3.23 -0.73
C LYS A 297 -19.17 -3.33 0.76
N LYS A 298 -18.18 -4.15 1.12
CA LYS A 298 -17.72 -4.35 2.50
C LYS A 298 -16.70 -3.30 2.97
N ASP A 299 -16.19 -2.44 2.08
CA ASP A 299 -15.32 -1.34 2.49
C ASP A 299 -16.16 -0.13 2.92
N GLN A 300 -16.47 -0.08 4.21
CA GLN A 300 -17.26 0.99 4.83
C GLN A 300 -16.38 1.93 5.67
N ARG A 301 -15.06 1.90 5.47
CA ARG A 301 -14.11 2.67 6.27
C ARG A 301 -14.24 4.16 5.92
N PRO A 302 -14.51 5.06 6.89
CA PRO A 302 -14.39 6.49 6.65
C PRO A 302 -12.96 6.88 6.26
N HIS A 303 -12.84 7.88 5.41
CA HIS A 303 -11.57 8.43 4.95
C HIS A 303 -11.06 9.50 5.91
N LEU A 304 -10.00 9.17 6.65
CA LEU A 304 -9.27 10.09 7.51
C LEU A 304 -8.06 10.68 6.76
N VAL A 305 -8.02 12.00 6.66
CA VAL A 305 -6.84 12.73 6.18
C VAL A 305 -6.09 13.33 7.37
N ILE A 306 -4.81 13.00 7.50
CA ILE A 306 -3.93 13.53 8.55
C ILE A 306 -2.98 14.55 7.91
N ILE A 307 -3.18 15.84 8.21
CA ILE A 307 -2.36 16.94 7.70
C ILE A 307 -1.29 17.31 8.72
N MET A 308 -0.04 16.99 8.40
CA MET A 308 1.13 17.16 9.25
C MET A 308 2.07 18.20 8.67
N ALA A 309 2.21 19.30 9.39
CA ALA A 309 2.84 20.47 8.83
C ALA A 309 3.63 21.28 9.90
N GLU A 310 3.54 20.91 11.17
CA GLU A 310 4.33 21.55 12.23
C GLU A 310 5.80 21.06 12.26
N GLN A 311 6.67 21.83 12.92
CA GLN A 311 8.13 21.59 12.98
C GLN A 311 8.66 21.41 14.42
N GLU A 312 7.80 21.52 15.43
CA GLU A 312 8.19 21.63 16.85
C GLU A 312 8.09 20.28 17.59
N TYR A 313 7.11 19.45 17.24
CA TYR A 313 6.72 18.26 18.00
C TYR A 313 6.89 16.95 17.22
N GLU A 314 7.57 17.00 16.09
CA GLU A 314 7.88 15.83 15.25
C GLU A 314 6.65 14.97 14.91
N THR A 315 5.47 15.57 14.77
CA THR A 315 4.24 14.84 14.48
C THR A 315 4.28 14.14 13.12
N LYS A 316 5.13 14.63 12.21
CA LYS A 316 5.50 13.95 10.96
C LYS A 316 6.16 12.57 11.15
N LYS A 317 6.58 12.21 12.37
CA LYS A 317 7.07 10.88 12.76
C LYS A 317 6.07 10.12 13.64
N SER A 318 5.47 10.79 14.64
CA SER A 318 4.59 10.11 15.61
C SER A 318 3.22 9.77 15.04
N LEU A 319 2.59 10.65 14.25
CA LEU A 319 1.26 10.42 13.70
C LEU A 319 1.22 9.31 12.63
N PRO A 320 2.19 9.17 11.71
CA PRO A 320 2.24 8.04 10.78
C PRO A 320 2.32 6.69 11.50
N LYS A 321 3.18 6.61 12.52
CA LYS A 321 3.32 5.40 13.36
C LYS A 321 2.01 5.10 14.10
N PHE A 322 1.45 6.10 14.78
CA PHE A 322 0.17 5.99 15.48
C PHE A 322 -0.95 5.50 14.54
N ALA A 323 -1.05 6.05 13.33
CA ALA A 323 -2.08 5.68 12.37
C ALA A 323 -1.91 4.23 11.88
N ALA A 324 -0.68 3.84 11.53
CA ALA A 324 -0.37 2.48 11.11
C ALA A 324 -0.71 1.44 12.19
N GLU A 325 -0.43 1.77 13.46
CA GLU A 325 -0.64 0.86 14.59
C GLU A 325 -2.10 0.79 15.07
N ASN A 326 -2.93 1.80 14.82
CA ASN A 326 -4.22 1.92 15.51
C ASN A 326 -5.44 2.18 14.62
N LEU A 327 -5.26 2.61 13.36
CA LEU A 327 -6.39 3.10 12.54
C LEU A 327 -6.70 2.23 11.33
N GLY A 328 -5.74 1.42 10.85
CA GLY A 328 -5.87 0.62 9.62
C GLY A 328 -6.96 -0.45 9.62
N LYS A 329 -7.64 -0.72 10.73
CA LYS A 329 -8.82 -1.61 10.74
C LYS A 329 -10.11 -0.87 10.39
N ALA A 330 -10.26 0.38 10.82
CA ALA A 330 -11.51 1.12 10.73
C ALA A 330 -11.48 2.31 9.76
N PHE A 331 -10.30 2.81 9.40
CA PHE A 331 -10.16 3.99 8.54
C PHE A 331 -9.35 3.68 7.29
N ARG A 332 -9.74 4.30 6.18
CA ARG A 332 -8.83 4.58 5.07
C ARG A 332 -8.03 5.81 5.45
N VAL A 333 -6.71 5.73 5.53
CA VAL A 333 -5.86 6.83 6.01
C VAL A 333 -5.01 7.41 4.90
N SER A 334 -5.09 8.73 4.72
CA SER A 334 -4.19 9.51 3.87
C SER A 334 -3.30 10.40 4.72
N LEU A 335 -1.98 10.26 4.55
CA LEU A 335 -0.97 11.05 5.24
C LEU A 335 -0.51 12.20 4.33
N VAL A 336 -0.64 13.44 4.80
CA VAL A 336 -0.28 14.63 4.02
C VAL A 336 0.79 15.41 4.79
N PHE A 337 1.94 15.62 4.16
CA PHE A 337 3.08 16.32 4.76
C PHE A 337 3.27 17.70 4.15
N ALA A 338 3.76 18.66 4.93
CA ALA A 338 4.33 19.89 4.38
C ALA A 338 5.54 19.61 3.48
N ASP A 339 5.78 20.50 2.53
CA ASP A 339 7.01 20.52 1.75
C ASP A 339 8.21 20.79 2.70
N ASP A 340 9.29 20.03 2.55
CA ASP A 340 10.47 20.14 3.42
C ASP A 340 11.27 21.44 3.15
N LYS A 341 11.09 22.08 1.99
CA LYS A 341 11.77 23.32 1.57
C LYS A 341 10.87 24.54 1.66
N GLU A 342 9.57 24.40 1.37
CA GLU A 342 8.60 25.49 1.36
C GLU A 342 7.57 25.37 2.49
N ARG A 343 7.82 26.04 3.63
CA ARG A 343 6.99 25.95 4.84
C ARG A 343 5.49 26.14 4.64
N ASN A 344 5.09 27.00 3.70
CA ASN A 344 3.69 27.36 3.42
C ASN A 344 3.05 26.49 2.32
N LYS A 345 3.73 25.44 1.85
CA LYS A 345 3.23 24.53 0.82
C LYS A 345 2.93 23.17 1.44
N ILE A 346 1.77 22.62 1.09
CA ILE A 346 1.34 21.28 1.50
C ILE A 346 0.95 20.52 0.22
N PRO A 347 1.90 19.83 -0.44
CA PRO A 347 1.61 19.07 -1.65
C PRO A 347 0.65 17.91 -1.39
N GLY A 348 -0.35 17.75 -2.25
CA GLY A 348 -1.36 16.68 -2.15
C GLY A 348 -2.50 16.98 -1.18
N ILE A 349 -2.66 18.22 -0.71
CA ILE A 349 -3.75 18.62 0.19
C ILE A 349 -5.13 18.50 -0.46
N GLU A 350 -5.20 18.43 -1.79
CA GLU A 350 -6.42 18.30 -2.58
C GLU A 350 -7.27 17.09 -2.15
N VAL A 351 -6.64 16.05 -1.61
CA VAL A 351 -7.27 14.85 -1.03
C VAL A 351 -8.28 15.16 0.09
N ILE A 352 -8.20 16.36 0.70
CA ILE A 352 -9.15 16.82 1.71
C ILE A 352 -10.59 16.88 1.19
N GLN A 353 -10.78 17.05 -0.12
CA GLN A 353 -12.11 17.12 -0.73
C GLN A 353 -12.88 15.80 -0.57
N ASP A 354 -12.17 14.69 -0.62
CA ASP A 354 -12.71 13.32 -0.49
C ASP A 354 -12.64 12.81 0.95
N ALA A 355 -12.24 13.65 1.91
CA ALA A 355 -12.12 13.26 3.30
C ALA A 355 -13.48 13.22 4.00
N ASP A 356 -13.68 12.26 4.87
CA ASP A 356 -14.79 12.26 5.82
C ASP A 356 -14.37 13.00 7.09
N ILE A 357 -13.12 12.82 7.54
CA ILE A 357 -12.57 13.43 8.76
C ILE A 357 -11.16 13.97 8.47
N VAL A 358 -10.81 15.10 9.08
CA VAL A 358 -9.46 15.66 8.99
C VAL A 358 -8.85 15.82 10.37
N LEU A 359 -7.63 15.31 10.53
CA LEU A 359 -6.77 15.61 11.68
C LEU A 359 -5.74 16.66 11.27
N PHE A 360 -5.72 17.81 11.97
CA PHE A 360 -4.72 18.84 11.79
C PHE A 360 -3.62 18.76 12.85
N SER A 361 -2.36 18.68 12.39
CA SER A 361 -1.15 18.98 13.15
C SER A 361 -0.35 20.03 12.40
N VAL A 362 -0.77 21.28 12.56
CA VAL A 362 -0.29 22.40 11.74
C VAL A 362 0.05 23.57 12.65
N ARG A 363 1.16 24.26 12.39
CA ARG A 363 1.62 25.38 13.23
C ARG A 363 1.92 26.65 12.45
N ARG A 364 1.20 27.73 12.77
CA ARG A 364 1.47 29.12 12.37
C ARG A 364 1.90 29.26 10.91
N ARG A 365 1.10 28.79 9.97
CA ARG A 365 1.37 28.93 8.54
C ARG A 365 0.29 29.74 7.86
N VAL A 366 0.62 30.23 6.69
CA VAL A 366 -0.36 30.61 5.68
C VAL A 366 -0.28 29.63 4.53
N LEU A 367 -1.34 29.55 3.74
CA LEU A 367 -1.38 28.66 2.57
C LEU A 367 -1.71 29.46 1.31
N PRO A 368 -1.32 28.98 0.12
CA PRO A 368 -1.83 29.53 -1.12
C PRO A 368 -3.36 29.59 -1.05
N LYS A 369 -3.96 30.69 -1.54
CA LYS A 369 -5.40 30.94 -1.41
C LYS A 369 -6.26 29.72 -1.77
N LYS A 370 -5.94 29.04 -2.87
CA LYS A 370 -6.63 27.82 -3.31
C LYS A 370 -6.63 26.70 -2.26
N GLN A 371 -5.50 26.46 -1.60
CA GLN A 371 -5.39 25.44 -0.55
C GLN A 371 -6.13 25.86 0.73
N MET A 372 -6.08 27.14 1.10
CA MET A 372 -6.86 27.64 2.25
C MET A 372 -8.37 27.51 2.02
N GLU A 373 -8.84 27.84 0.81
CA GLU A 373 -10.26 27.70 0.46
C GLU A 373 -10.75 26.24 0.46
N MET A 374 -9.89 25.27 0.10
CA MET A 374 -10.23 23.85 0.25
C MET A 374 -10.48 23.48 1.72
N ILE A 375 -9.64 23.96 2.64
CA ILE A 375 -9.79 23.73 4.08
C ILE A 375 -11.07 24.40 4.60
N LYS A 376 -11.29 25.68 4.26
CA LYS A 376 -12.50 26.41 4.67
C LYS A 376 -13.76 25.73 4.15
N LYS A 377 -13.78 25.29 2.88
CA LYS A 377 -14.90 24.56 2.29
C LYS A 377 -15.14 23.24 3.00
N TYR A 378 -14.10 22.47 3.30
CA TYR A 378 -14.22 21.22 4.06
C TYR A 378 -14.89 21.46 5.42
N VAL A 379 -14.44 22.47 6.17
CA VAL A 379 -15.02 22.82 7.47
C VAL A 379 -16.47 23.27 7.30
N ALA A 380 -16.74 24.20 6.38
CA ALA A 380 -18.07 24.78 6.17
C ALA A 380 -19.15 23.75 5.75
N LEU A 381 -18.75 22.59 5.23
CA LEU A 381 -19.65 21.45 4.98
C LEU A 381 -20.09 20.70 6.26
N GLY A 382 -19.74 21.21 7.45
CA GLY A 382 -20.05 20.53 8.71
C GLY A 382 -19.24 19.26 8.92
N LYS A 383 -18.13 19.06 8.19
CA LYS A 383 -17.34 17.82 8.32
C LYS A 383 -16.50 17.80 9.61
N PRO A 384 -16.34 16.62 10.25
CA PRO A 384 -15.61 16.48 11.51
C PRO A 384 -14.13 16.90 11.45
N VAL A 385 -13.64 17.54 12.52
CA VAL A 385 -12.23 17.97 12.61
C VAL A 385 -11.61 17.55 13.93
N VAL A 386 -10.43 16.93 13.85
CA VAL A 386 -9.58 16.61 15.00
C VAL A 386 -8.36 17.53 15.03
N GLY A 387 -8.06 18.10 16.18
CA GLY A 387 -6.89 18.97 16.38
C GLY A 387 -5.95 18.43 17.45
N ILE A 388 -4.66 18.50 17.18
CA ILE A 388 -3.61 18.12 18.13
C ILE A 388 -2.59 19.25 18.28
N ARG A 389 -2.15 19.53 19.52
CA ARG A 389 -1.11 20.53 19.84
C ARG A 389 -1.35 21.85 19.10
N THR A 390 -0.55 22.11 18.08
CA THR A 390 -0.43 23.40 17.38
C THR A 390 -1.63 23.73 16.51
N ALA A 391 -2.56 22.79 16.33
CA ALA A 391 -3.80 23.00 15.58
C ALA A 391 -4.60 24.22 16.06
N SER A 392 -4.51 24.58 17.35
CA SER A 392 -5.12 25.78 17.93
C SER A 392 -4.51 27.11 17.45
N HIS A 393 -3.46 27.05 16.65
CA HIS A 393 -2.87 28.23 16.01
C HIS A 393 -2.28 27.84 14.64
N ALA A 394 -2.99 26.94 13.94
CA ALA A 394 -2.56 26.37 12.67
C ALA A 394 -2.32 27.43 11.59
N PHE A 395 -3.30 28.31 11.41
CA PHE A 395 -3.37 29.23 10.27
C PHE A 395 -3.27 30.70 10.69
N SER A 396 -2.59 31.00 11.80
CA SER A 396 -2.39 32.36 12.29
C SER A 396 -0.91 32.75 12.28
N LEU A 397 -0.60 33.98 11.85
CA LEU A 397 0.76 34.54 11.86
C LEU A 397 1.07 35.40 13.09
N ARG A 398 0.26 35.34 14.15
CA ARG A 398 0.46 36.13 15.38
C ARG A 398 0.50 37.64 15.08
N GLY A 399 -0.55 38.15 14.45
CA GLY A 399 -0.74 39.58 14.16
C GLY A 399 0.06 40.12 12.97
N LYS A 400 0.61 39.23 12.13
CA LYS A 400 1.24 39.63 10.85
C LYS A 400 0.31 39.35 9.69
N GLU A 401 0.38 40.18 8.66
CA GLU A 401 -0.35 39.98 7.41
C GLU A 401 0.21 38.82 6.57
N PRO A 402 -0.63 38.05 5.88
CA PRO A 402 -0.19 37.05 4.91
C PRO A 402 0.52 37.72 3.72
N PRO A 403 1.60 37.12 3.18
CA PRO A 403 2.20 37.56 1.92
C PRO A 403 1.21 37.50 0.75
N LYS A 404 1.46 38.29 -0.30
CA LYS A 404 0.64 38.28 -1.52
C LYS A 404 0.49 36.86 -2.09
N GLY A 405 -0.75 36.46 -2.39
CA GLY A 405 -1.07 35.13 -2.93
C GLY A 405 -1.35 34.05 -1.87
N TYR A 406 -1.10 34.36 -0.59
CA TYR A 406 -1.41 33.48 0.53
C TYR A 406 -2.64 33.99 1.31
N ALA A 407 -3.24 33.10 2.08
CA ALA A 407 -4.30 33.40 3.03
C ALA A 407 -3.99 32.75 4.38
N ASP A 408 -4.34 33.46 5.44
CA ASP A 408 -4.40 32.98 6.81
C ASP A 408 -5.86 32.68 7.20
N TRP A 409 -6.04 32.17 8.42
CA TRP A 409 -7.33 32.00 9.08
C TRP A 409 -7.12 32.11 10.60
N PRO A 410 -6.97 33.34 11.14
CA PRO A 410 -6.70 33.56 12.56
C PRO A 410 -7.78 33.01 13.49
N GLU A 411 -9.04 33.02 13.05
CA GLU A 411 -10.21 32.56 13.83
C GLU A 411 -10.38 31.04 13.83
N PHE A 412 -9.47 30.29 13.19
CA PHE A 412 -9.59 28.84 13.05
C PHE A 412 -9.82 28.13 14.39
N ASP A 413 -9.06 28.48 15.44
CA ASP A 413 -9.20 27.84 16.76
C ASP A 413 -10.58 28.08 17.39
N ALA A 414 -10.99 29.34 17.45
CA ALA A 414 -12.26 29.75 18.04
C ALA A 414 -13.46 29.20 17.26
N THR A 415 -13.38 29.13 15.94
CA THR A 415 -14.49 28.70 15.07
C THR A 415 -14.55 27.19 14.87
N VAL A 416 -13.41 26.49 14.91
CA VAL A 416 -13.34 25.05 14.65
C VAL A 416 -13.25 24.24 15.93
N PHE A 417 -12.47 24.67 16.93
CA PHE A 417 -12.30 23.93 18.18
C PHE A 417 -12.99 24.58 19.37
N GLY A 418 -13.52 25.80 19.23
CA GLY A 418 -14.01 26.57 20.37
C GLY A 418 -12.89 26.96 21.35
N GLY A 419 -11.63 26.93 20.88
CA GLY A 419 -10.45 27.23 21.66
C GLY A 419 -10.13 28.72 21.72
N SER A 420 -9.25 29.09 22.67
CA SER A 420 -8.71 30.43 22.81
C SER A 420 -7.23 30.36 23.23
N TYR A 421 -6.36 29.90 22.34
CA TYR A 421 -4.93 29.76 22.66
C TYR A 421 -4.23 31.11 22.94
N HIS A 422 -3.64 31.26 24.13
CA HIS A 422 -2.93 32.45 24.58
C HIS A 422 -1.42 32.27 24.76
N GLY A 423 -0.94 31.03 24.75
CA GLY A 423 0.47 30.73 25.00
C GLY A 423 0.64 29.41 25.73
N HIS A 424 1.78 29.28 26.41
CA HIS A 424 2.06 28.10 27.21
C HIS A 424 3.00 28.44 28.36
N HIS A 425 2.88 27.67 29.43
CA HIS A 425 3.83 27.70 30.53
C HIS A 425 5.20 27.14 30.11
N LYS A 426 6.23 27.37 30.95
CA LYS A 426 7.60 26.92 30.66
C LYS A 426 7.67 25.39 30.49
N ASN A 427 8.50 24.94 29.54
CA ASN A 427 8.55 23.54 29.10
C ASN A 427 9.12 22.57 30.15
N ASP A 428 9.84 23.07 31.15
CA ASP A 428 10.41 22.31 32.27
C ASP A 428 9.42 22.05 33.41
N LEU A 429 8.29 22.77 33.42
CA LEU A 429 7.22 22.54 34.38
C LEU A 429 6.43 21.28 34.02
N LYS A 430 6.24 20.39 34.99
CA LYS A 430 5.47 19.15 34.84
C LYS A 430 4.02 19.41 35.18
N SER A 431 3.13 19.18 34.22
CA SER A 431 1.69 19.17 34.45
C SER A 431 1.15 17.75 34.63
N ILE A 432 0.14 17.61 35.47
CA ILE A 432 -0.56 16.34 35.72
C ILE A 432 -1.95 16.43 35.12
N VAL A 433 -2.29 15.49 34.24
CA VAL A 433 -3.58 15.39 33.56
C VAL A 433 -4.55 14.57 34.41
N THR A 434 -5.79 15.04 34.51
CA THR A 434 -6.90 14.36 35.19
C THR A 434 -8.17 14.38 34.33
N ILE A 435 -8.99 13.34 34.47
CA ILE A 435 -10.32 13.29 33.85
C ILE A 435 -11.25 14.26 34.55
N ASN A 436 -12.04 15.02 33.79
CA ASN A 436 -13.12 15.82 34.33
C ASN A 436 -14.18 14.88 34.95
N PRO A 437 -14.45 14.95 36.27
CA PRO A 437 -15.40 14.06 36.93
C PRO A 437 -16.80 14.07 36.32
N ALA A 438 -17.25 15.21 35.79
CA ALA A 438 -18.55 15.35 35.14
C ALA A 438 -18.64 14.63 33.78
N GLN A 439 -17.51 14.21 33.20
CA GLN A 439 -17.43 13.59 31.88
C GLN A 439 -17.00 12.13 31.91
N LYS A 440 -16.90 11.48 33.09
CA LYS A 440 -16.42 10.07 33.19
C LYS A 440 -17.15 9.08 32.27
N GLN A 441 -18.43 9.34 31.97
CA GLN A 441 -19.26 8.51 31.07
C GLN A 441 -19.19 8.93 29.59
N ASN A 442 -18.37 9.90 29.24
CA ASN A 442 -18.21 10.34 27.87
C ASN A 442 -17.56 9.23 27.04
N PRO A 443 -18.10 8.87 25.85
CA PRO A 443 -17.55 7.80 25.03
C PRO A 443 -16.06 7.95 24.70
N ILE A 444 -15.56 9.19 24.60
CA ILE A 444 -14.13 9.45 24.32
C ILE A 444 -13.23 8.95 25.46
N LEU A 445 -13.74 8.87 26.69
CA LEU A 445 -12.97 8.46 27.87
C LEU A 445 -13.02 6.95 28.13
N THR A 446 -13.76 6.18 27.30
CA THR A 446 -13.88 4.72 27.42
C THR A 446 -12.52 4.03 27.32
N GLY A 447 -12.19 3.24 28.34
CA GLY A 447 -10.95 2.45 28.42
C GLY A 447 -9.71 3.25 28.85
N ILE A 448 -9.87 4.53 29.22
CA ILE A 448 -8.81 5.32 29.86
C ILE A 448 -8.91 5.13 31.38
N PRO A 449 -7.85 4.70 32.08
CA PRO A 449 -7.86 4.59 33.53
C PRO A 449 -8.17 5.93 34.20
N ASP A 450 -9.09 5.92 35.17
CA ASP A 450 -9.44 7.09 35.98
C ASP A 450 -8.37 7.35 37.06
N LYS A 451 -7.17 7.72 36.60
CA LYS A 451 -6.03 8.07 37.45
C LYS A 451 -5.26 9.23 36.81
N PRO A 452 -4.60 10.09 37.62
CA PRO A 452 -3.74 11.12 37.08
C PRO A 452 -2.55 10.54 36.30
N PHE A 453 -2.14 11.21 35.22
CA PHE A 453 -0.95 10.85 34.44
C PHE A 453 -0.18 12.11 33.98
N PRO A 454 1.16 12.03 33.81
CA PRO A 454 1.95 13.21 33.48
C PRO A 454 1.75 13.62 32.02
N GLN A 455 1.64 14.90 31.75
CA GLN A 455 1.81 15.42 30.40
C GLN A 455 3.30 15.45 30.04
N ALA A 456 3.66 15.12 28.80
CA ALA A 456 5.07 15.03 28.41
C ALA A 456 5.73 16.38 28.06
N TYR A 457 4.97 17.47 27.96
CA TYR A 457 5.47 18.79 27.55
C TYR A 457 4.59 19.94 28.07
N SER A 458 4.86 21.18 27.67
CA SER A 458 4.23 22.40 28.22
C SER A 458 2.70 22.41 28.21
N LEU A 459 2.14 22.93 29.31
CA LEU A 459 0.72 23.21 29.49
C LEU A 459 0.35 24.51 28.75
N TYR A 460 -0.69 24.44 27.92
CA TYR A 460 -1.19 25.59 27.16
C TYR A 460 -2.18 26.40 27.99
N GLU A 461 -2.17 27.72 27.80
CA GLU A 461 -3.13 28.66 28.39
C GLU A 461 -4.25 28.86 27.37
N VAL A 462 -5.45 28.32 27.64
CA VAL A 462 -6.54 28.22 26.63
C VAL A 462 -7.88 28.78 27.09
N LEU A 463 -8.00 29.19 28.35
CA LEU A 463 -9.21 29.80 28.87
C LEU A 463 -9.33 31.29 28.47
N PRO A 464 -10.55 31.79 28.20
CA PRO A 464 -11.83 31.07 28.23
C PRO A 464 -12.11 30.26 26.96
N LEU A 465 -12.73 29.09 27.10
CA LEU A 465 -13.27 28.32 25.96
C LEU A 465 -14.64 28.84 25.52
N ALA A 466 -14.99 28.61 24.25
CA ALA A 466 -16.27 29.03 23.68
C ALA A 466 -17.46 28.28 24.33
N LYS A 467 -18.63 28.93 24.38
CA LYS A 467 -19.88 28.26 24.78
C LYS A 467 -20.16 27.09 23.83
N GLY A 468 -20.47 25.92 24.39
CA GLY A 468 -20.67 24.67 23.64
C GLY A 468 -19.48 23.72 23.65
N THR A 469 -18.35 24.10 24.27
CA THR A 469 -17.26 23.15 24.53
C THR A 469 -17.57 22.24 25.70
N THR A 470 -17.21 20.96 25.60
CA THR A 470 -17.25 20.00 26.69
C THR A 470 -15.84 19.58 27.08
N VAL A 471 -15.35 20.04 28.23
CA VAL A 471 -14.00 19.73 28.74
C VAL A 471 -13.95 18.30 29.26
N LEU A 472 -13.11 17.46 28.66
CA LEU A 472 -12.96 16.04 29.01
C LEU A 472 -11.83 15.81 30.00
N MET A 473 -10.72 16.53 29.84
CA MET A 473 -9.55 16.44 30.70
C MET A 473 -8.96 17.83 30.95
N THR A 474 -8.41 17.99 32.14
CA THR A 474 -7.68 19.18 32.58
C THR A 474 -6.27 18.79 33.00
N ALA A 475 -5.35 19.75 33.03
CA ALA A 475 -4.06 19.54 33.65
C ALA A 475 -3.69 20.69 34.57
N GLU A 476 -2.94 20.36 35.62
CA GLU A 476 -2.51 21.32 36.63
C GLU A 476 -0.98 21.35 36.75
N ILE A 477 -0.46 22.54 37.03
CA ILE A 477 0.91 22.75 37.51
C ILE A 477 0.78 23.40 38.89
N LYS A 478 1.55 22.92 39.87
CA LYS A 478 1.52 23.48 41.23
C LYS A 478 1.71 25.00 41.21
N GLY A 479 0.74 25.73 41.76
CA GLY A 479 0.76 27.20 41.83
C GLY A 479 0.39 27.94 40.53
N LYS A 480 -0.17 27.24 39.54
CA LYS A 480 -0.71 27.82 38.30
C LYS A 480 -2.20 27.48 38.15
N PRO A 481 -2.94 28.24 37.32
CA PRO A 481 -4.31 27.89 36.95
C PRO A 481 -4.39 26.49 36.33
N VAL A 482 -5.51 25.81 36.57
CA VAL A 482 -5.85 24.55 35.92
C VAL A 482 -6.34 24.85 34.50
N GLU A 483 -5.80 24.16 33.50
CA GLU A 483 -6.12 24.42 32.09
C GLU A 483 -6.72 23.17 31.42
N PRO A 484 -7.73 23.32 30.54
CA PRO A 484 -8.20 22.23 29.68
C PRO A 484 -7.11 21.68 28.76
N VAL A 485 -7.04 20.35 28.64
CA VAL A 485 -6.08 19.67 27.74
C VAL A 485 -6.74 18.76 26.71
N ALA A 486 -8.02 18.43 26.89
CA ALA A 486 -8.83 17.76 25.87
C ALA A 486 -10.30 18.17 25.99
N TRP A 487 -10.94 18.48 24.87
CA TRP A 487 -12.35 18.86 24.84
C TRP A 487 -12.99 18.56 23.48
N THR A 488 -14.32 18.54 23.46
CA THR A 488 -15.10 18.55 22.23
C THR A 488 -15.80 19.88 22.03
N PHE A 489 -16.15 20.19 20.78
CA PHE A 489 -16.91 21.38 20.41
C PHE A 489 -17.89 21.07 19.29
N MET A 490 -19.18 21.34 19.55
CA MET A 490 -20.23 21.31 18.53
C MET A 490 -20.28 22.65 17.80
N ARG A 491 -19.82 22.62 16.55
CA ARG A 491 -19.81 23.79 15.70
C ARG A 491 -21.22 24.12 15.21
N LYS A 492 -21.45 25.39 14.90
CA LYS A 492 -22.75 25.89 14.42
C LYS A 492 -23.18 25.27 13.08
N ASP A 493 -22.23 24.80 12.28
CA ASP A 493 -22.46 24.11 11.01
C ASP A 493 -22.79 22.61 11.17
N GLY A 494 -22.96 22.12 12.40
CA GLY A 494 -23.22 20.72 12.73
C GLY A 494 -21.97 19.85 12.83
N GLY A 495 -20.78 20.41 12.56
CA GLY A 495 -19.53 19.67 12.60
C GLY A 495 -19.08 19.29 14.00
N ARG A 496 -18.60 18.04 14.11
CA ARG A 496 -18.00 17.52 15.34
C ARG A 496 -16.52 17.83 15.41
N SER A 497 -16.11 18.53 16.46
CA SER A 497 -14.69 18.81 16.70
C SER A 497 -14.20 18.21 18.00
N PHE A 498 -13.05 17.54 17.94
CA PHE A 498 -12.29 17.07 19.10
C PHE A 498 -10.91 17.70 19.06
N TYR A 499 -10.47 18.29 20.17
CA TYR A 499 -9.16 18.90 20.28
C TYR A 499 -8.44 18.39 21.53
N THR A 500 -7.13 18.18 21.41
CA THR A 500 -6.24 18.04 22.56
C THR A 500 -4.98 18.90 22.42
N SER A 501 -4.59 19.58 23.50
CA SER A 501 -3.34 20.33 23.57
C SER A 501 -2.13 19.42 23.80
N MET A 502 -2.34 18.13 24.10
CA MET A 502 -1.31 17.09 24.15
C MET A 502 -0.93 16.64 22.73
N GLY A 503 0.19 15.93 22.59
CA GLY A 503 0.69 15.45 21.28
C GLY A 503 2.20 15.59 21.06
N HIS A 504 2.96 15.78 22.14
CA HIS A 504 4.42 15.69 22.09
C HIS A 504 4.84 14.21 21.91
N PRO A 505 6.02 13.88 21.33
CA PRO A 505 6.45 12.49 21.18
C PRO A 505 6.46 11.67 22.47
N GLY A 506 6.63 12.32 23.62
CA GLY A 506 6.49 11.68 24.93
C GLY A 506 5.04 11.31 25.31
N ASP A 507 4.04 12.06 24.85
CA ASP A 507 2.61 11.73 25.05
C ASP A 507 2.26 10.45 24.29
N PHE A 508 2.76 10.29 23.05
CA PHE A 508 2.57 9.06 22.26
C PHE A 508 3.17 7.79 22.87
N LYS A 509 4.03 7.91 23.89
CA LYS A 509 4.54 6.75 24.65
C LYS A 509 3.54 6.27 25.70
N GLN A 510 2.57 7.10 26.05
CA GLN A 510 1.59 6.84 27.10
C GLN A 510 0.33 6.18 26.52
N PRO A 511 -0.09 5.01 27.03
CA PRO A 511 -1.29 4.33 26.55
C PRO A 511 -2.56 5.16 26.74
N GLU A 512 -2.63 5.99 27.79
CA GLU A 512 -3.76 6.89 28.07
C GLU A 512 -3.98 7.89 26.93
N PHE A 513 -2.91 8.53 26.45
CA PHE A 513 -2.98 9.49 25.35
C PHE A 513 -3.29 8.81 24.01
N VAL A 514 -2.66 7.66 23.73
CA VAL A 514 -2.95 6.89 22.51
C VAL A 514 -4.43 6.50 22.47
N ARG A 515 -4.98 5.99 23.58
CA ARG A 515 -6.41 5.65 23.69
C ARG A 515 -7.30 6.88 23.49
N LEU A 516 -6.98 8.01 24.14
CA LEU A 516 -7.71 9.26 23.99
C LEU A 516 -7.79 9.72 22.53
N LEU A 517 -6.65 9.73 21.83
CA LEU A 517 -6.59 10.20 20.45
C LEU A 517 -7.37 9.28 19.50
N VAL A 518 -7.26 7.96 19.66
CA VAL A 518 -8.06 7.01 18.86
C VAL A 518 -9.55 7.22 19.13
N ASN A 519 -9.96 7.27 20.39
CA ASN A 519 -11.36 7.47 20.77
C ASN A 519 -11.92 8.80 20.23
N GLY A 520 -11.13 9.88 20.29
CA GLY A 520 -11.50 11.18 19.75
C GLY A 520 -11.70 11.15 18.22
N ILE A 521 -10.86 10.42 17.49
CA ILE A 521 -11.01 10.21 16.04
C ILE A 521 -12.27 9.39 15.73
N TYR A 522 -12.51 8.29 16.44
CA TYR A 522 -13.72 7.46 16.27
C TYR A 522 -14.99 8.28 16.56
N TRP A 523 -15.02 8.99 17.68
CA TRP A 523 -16.17 9.83 18.03
C TRP A 523 -16.42 10.93 17.00
N ALA A 524 -15.36 11.60 16.51
CA ALA A 524 -15.49 12.60 15.45
C ALA A 524 -16.11 11.97 14.18
N ALA A 525 -15.65 10.78 13.82
CA ALA A 525 -16.19 9.97 12.72
C ALA A 525 -17.67 9.57 12.87
N GLY A 526 -18.23 9.66 14.08
CA GLY A 526 -19.53 9.08 14.40
C GLY A 526 -19.47 7.56 14.61
N LEU A 527 -18.28 7.00 14.78
CA LEU A 527 -18.07 5.61 15.20
C LEU A 527 -18.07 5.52 16.72
N ASN A 528 -18.36 4.34 17.26
CA ASN A 528 -18.37 4.11 18.70
C ASN A 528 -16.95 3.83 19.22
N PRO A 529 -16.40 4.66 20.14
CA PRO A 529 -15.09 4.41 20.74
C PRO A 529 -14.98 3.09 21.52
N ALA A 530 -16.10 2.47 21.91
CA ALA A 530 -16.10 1.16 22.55
C ALA A 530 -15.66 0.03 21.58
N ASP A 531 -15.85 0.23 20.27
CA ASP A 531 -15.48 -0.76 19.23
C ASP A 531 -13.98 -0.76 18.92
N VAL A 532 -13.22 0.17 19.51
CA VAL A 532 -11.79 0.32 19.28
C VAL A 532 -11.01 -0.86 19.86
N GLN A 533 -10.42 -1.64 18.97
CA GLN A 533 -9.34 -2.58 19.31
C GLN A 533 -7.99 -1.91 19.03
N LEU A 534 -7.30 -1.45 20.08
CA LEU A 534 -5.92 -0.97 19.94
C LEU A 534 -5.00 -2.13 19.58
N SER A 535 -3.89 -1.85 18.89
CA SER A 535 -2.87 -2.89 18.71
C SER A 535 -2.31 -3.32 20.06
N ASP A 536 -2.28 -4.63 20.29
CA ASP A 536 -1.37 -5.20 21.28
C ASP A 536 0.01 -4.70 20.90
N LYS A 537 0.64 -3.84 21.71
CA LYS A 537 1.97 -3.29 21.42
C LYS A 537 2.88 -4.45 21.00
N VAL A 538 3.20 -4.55 19.71
CA VAL A 538 4.08 -5.60 19.19
C VAL A 538 5.47 -5.25 19.69
N SER A 539 5.80 -5.72 20.89
CA SER A 539 7.14 -5.62 21.40
C SER A 539 8.03 -6.48 20.49
N LEU A 540 9.18 -5.93 20.07
CA LEU A 540 10.19 -6.71 19.34
C LEU A 540 10.68 -7.93 20.14
N ARG A 541 10.39 -8.01 21.44
CA ARG A 541 10.72 -9.15 22.29
C ARG A 541 9.81 -10.36 22.04
N GLU A 542 8.65 -10.17 21.40
CA GLU A 542 7.63 -11.20 21.20
C GLU A 542 6.88 -11.04 19.86
N SER A 543 7.59 -10.60 18.80
CA SER A 543 6.92 -10.42 17.50
C SER A 543 6.30 -11.73 17.03
N ARG A 544 4.95 -11.76 16.96
CA ARG A 544 4.17 -12.86 16.38
C ARG A 544 4.31 -12.95 14.85
N HIS A 545 5.07 -12.06 14.21
CA HIS A 545 5.32 -12.03 12.77
C HIS A 545 6.81 -11.92 12.47
N TRP A 546 7.15 -12.20 11.20
CA TRP A 546 8.49 -12.04 10.66
C TRP A 546 8.87 -10.56 10.55
N THR A 547 9.98 -10.15 11.16
CA THR A 547 10.49 -8.78 11.10
C THR A 547 11.70 -8.70 10.17
N VAL A 548 11.81 -7.64 9.38
CA VAL A 548 12.98 -7.45 8.52
C VAL A 548 14.19 -7.04 9.35
N VAL A 549 15.32 -7.71 9.13
CA VAL A 549 16.61 -7.48 9.79
C VAL A 549 17.75 -7.51 8.78
N SER A 550 18.89 -6.89 9.10
CA SER A 550 20.10 -6.97 8.26
C SER A 550 21.05 -8.05 8.78
N VAL A 551 21.42 -9.02 7.95
CA VAL A 551 22.36 -10.09 8.29
C VAL A 551 23.66 -9.84 7.52
N PRO A 552 24.84 -9.84 8.17
CA PRO A 552 25.11 -10.31 9.53
C PRO A 552 25.02 -9.25 10.65
N GLU A 553 24.64 -7.99 10.36
CA GLU A 553 24.73 -6.89 11.33
C GLU A 553 23.73 -6.99 12.50
N PHE A 554 22.69 -7.81 12.36
CA PHE A 554 21.60 -7.89 13.32
C PHE A 554 22.06 -8.53 14.64
N VAL A 555 21.85 -7.77 15.72
CA VAL A 555 22.03 -8.22 17.10
C VAL A 555 20.66 -8.52 17.70
N LYS A 556 20.45 -9.76 18.14
CA LYS A 556 19.17 -10.15 18.75
C LYS A 556 18.91 -9.40 20.07
N PRO A 557 17.64 -9.15 20.43
CA PRO A 557 17.31 -8.53 21.71
C PRO A 557 17.85 -9.33 22.91
N GLN A 558 18.29 -8.62 23.95
CA GLN A 558 18.71 -9.26 25.21
C GLN A 558 17.54 -10.04 25.84
N GLY A 559 17.82 -11.26 26.31
CA GLY A 559 16.79 -12.13 26.91
C GLY A 559 15.95 -12.92 25.91
N THR A 560 16.29 -12.92 24.62
CA THR A 560 15.68 -13.81 23.64
C THR A 560 16.04 -15.26 23.99
N ALA A 561 15.07 -16.03 24.50
CA ALA A 561 15.20 -17.46 24.76
C ALA A 561 14.65 -18.28 23.58
N GLY A 562 15.11 -19.52 23.42
CA GLY A 562 14.59 -20.47 22.42
C GLY A 562 15.21 -20.35 21.02
N SER A 563 14.53 -20.95 20.04
CA SER A 563 14.97 -20.97 18.65
C SER A 563 14.74 -19.63 17.93
N ARG A 564 15.70 -19.26 17.07
CA ARG A 564 15.64 -18.04 16.25
C ARG A 564 15.68 -18.42 14.79
N TRP A 565 14.68 -17.95 14.06
CA TRP A 565 14.48 -18.30 12.67
C TRP A 565 14.80 -17.11 11.79
N TYR A 566 15.56 -17.38 10.73
CA TYR A 566 15.92 -16.44 9.70
C TYR A 566 15.47 -17.00 8.36
N ARG A 567 14.89 -16.16 7.49
CA ARG A 567 14.58 -16.57 6.12
C ARG A 567 14.90 -15.50 5.10
N CYS A 568 15.31 -15.95 3.93
CA CYS A 568 15.49 -15.14 2.73
C CYS A 568 15.12 -15.94 1.48
N VAL A 569 15.19 -15.29 0.33
CA VAL A 569 14.97 -15.95 -0.95
C VAL A 569 16.15 -15.73 -1.87
N ALA A 570 16.62 -16.80 -2.50
CA ALA A 570 17.66 -16.74 -3.50
C ALA A 570 17.14 -17.24 -4.85
N ARG A 571 17.45 -16.51 -5.92
CA ARG A 571 17.28 -17.04 -7.29
C ARG A 571 18.46 -17.93 -7.64
N VAL A 572 18.20 -19.14 -8.11
CA VAL A 572 19.26 -20.10 -8.49
C VAL A 572 19.25 -20.30 -10.01
N PRO A 573 20.23 -19.78 -10.76
CA PRO A 573 20.38 -20.02 -12.19
C PRO A 573 20.60 -21.51 -12.47
N LYS A 574 20.00 -22.02 -13.54
CA LYS A 574 20.19 -23.42 -13.97
C LYS A 574 21.67 -23.77 -14.14
N ALA A 575 22.49 -22.84 -14.61
CA ALA A 575 23.93 -23.02 -14.81
C ALA A 575 24.69 -23.34 -13.50
N TRP A 576 24.22 -22.84 -12.35
CA TRP A 576 24.87 -23.11 -11.06
C TRP A 576 24.70 -24.55 -10.57
N MET A 577 23.78 -25.29 -11.19
CA MET A 577 23.44 -26.68 -10.84
C MET A 577 23.99 -27.68 -11.87
N ALA A 578 24.80 -27.22 -12.82
CA ALA A 578 25.45 -28.08 -13.81
C ALA A 578 26.74 -28.67 -13.21
N GLY A 579 26.67 -29.88 -12.67
CA GLY A 579 27.84 -30.70 -12.32
C GLY A 579 27.98 -31.03 -10.83
N GLU A 580 27.73 -30.08 -9.92
CA GLU A 580 27.82 -30.31 -8.46
C GLU A 580 26.66 -29.64 -7.69
N PRO A 581 26.27 -30.17 -6.51
CA PRO A 581 25.33 -29.51 -5.60
C PRO A 581 25.82 -28.13 -5.12
N LEU A 582 24.90 -27.24 -4.74
CA LEU A 582 25.30 -25.98 -4.08
C LEU A 582 25.70 -26.24 -2.63
N LEU A 583 26.54 -25.36 -2.11
CA LEU A 583 26.89 -25.30 -0.69
C LEU A 583 26.35 -24.01 -0.09
N LEU A 584 25.45 -24.11 0.88
CA LEU A 584 25.02 -23.00 1.72
C LEU A 584 25.92 -22.93 2.96
N LYS A 585 26.72 -21.87 3.08
CA LYS A 585 27.51 -21.58 4.28
C LYS A 585 26.78 -20.59 5.17
N VAL A 586 26.54 -20.97 6.43
CA VAL A 586 25.95 -20.11 7.46
C VAL A 586 26.83 -20.20 8.71
N PRO A 587 27.88 -19.37 8.81
CA PRO A 587 28.80 -19.44 9.94
C PRO A 587 28.09 -19.05 11.23
N ALA A 588 27.87 -20.00 12.14
CA ALA A 588 27.25 -19.74 13.44
C ALA A 588 28.20 -18.95 14.35
N ALA A 589 27.68 -18.00 15.13
CA ALA A 589 28.46 -17.40 16.22
C ALA A 589 28.78 -18.45 17.31
N ALA A 590 29.85 -18.23 18.07
CA ALA A 590 30.30 -19.16 19.11
C ALA A 590 29.17 -19.49 20.11
N GLY A 591 28.96 -20.78 20.38
CA GLY A 591 27.91 -21.27 21.27
C GLY A 591 26.52 -21.41 20.61
N ASN A 592 26.41 -21.14 19.31
CA ASN A 592 25.20 -21.40 18.52
C ASN A 592 25.37 -22.60 17.59
N THR A 593 24.26 -23.27 17.31
CA THR A 593 24.14 -24.29 16.26
C THR A 593 23.13 -23.84 15.21
N VAL A 594 23.29 -24.32 13.98
CA VAL A 594 22.46 -23.93 12.83
C VAL A 594 21.84 -25.17 12.20
N GLN A 595 20.57 -25.09 11.86
CA GLN A 595 19.88 -25.98 10.93
C GLN A 595 19.38 -25.16 9.74
N ALA A 596 19.28 -25.79 8.56
CA ALA A 596 18.87 -25.09 7.34
C ALA A 596 17.88 -25.90 6.49
N TRP A 597 17.01 -25.18 5.79
CA TRP A 597 16.01 -25.71 4.87
C TRP A 597 16.04 -24.94 3.56
N VAL A 598 15.71 -25.64 2.46
CA VAL A 598 15.37 -25.03 1.18
C VAL A 598 13.99 -25.49 0.76
N ASN A 599 13.09 -24.54 0.48
CA ASN A 599 11.69 -24.81 0.10
C ASN A 599 10.99 -25.80 1.05
N GLY A 600 11.29 -25.71 2.36
CA GLY A 600 10.73 -26.60 3.38
C GLY A 600 11.46 -27.94 3.56
N THR A 601 12.40 -28.28 2.68
CA THR A 601 13.18 -29.52 2.79
C THR A 601 14.43 -29.29 3.64
N ALA A 602 14.59 -30.07 4.70
CA ALA A 602 15.74 -29.99 5.59
C ALA A 602 17.04 -30.39 4.86
N LEU A 603 18.11 -29.63 5.05
CA LEU A 603 19.39 -29.89 4.42
C LEU A 603 20.32 -30.72 5.30
N LYS A 604 21.20 -31.50 4.67
CA LYS A 604 22.26 -32.24 5.36
C LYS A 604 23.50 -31.36 5.48
N GLN A 605 24.06 -31.31 6.68
CA GLN A 605 25.32 -30.62 6.95
C GLN A 605 26.51 -31.43 6.36
N ARG A 606 27.45 -30.73 5.72
CA ARG A 606 28.72 -31.27 5.21
C ARG A 606 29.83 -30.25 5.48
N GLY A 607 30.76 -30.60 6.36
CA GLY A 607 31.79 -29.67 6.81
C GLY A 607 31.17 -28.45 7.51
N ASP A 608 31.54 -27.25 7.06
CA ASP A 608 31.07 -25.96 7.58
C ASP A 608 29.81 -25.41 6.88
N GLY A 609 29.14 -26.20 6.04
CA GLY A 609 27.93 -25.77 5.31
C GLY A 609 26.89 -26.88 5.09
N PHE A 610 25.90 -26.59 4.27
CA PHE A 610 24.75 -27.45 3.96
C PHE A 610 24.67 -27.72 2.46
N ILE A 611 24.47 -28.99 2.08
CA ILE A 611 24.37 -29.39 0.67
C ILE A 611 22.96 -29.12 0.16
N ILE A 612 22.84 -28.47 -1.01
CA ILE A 612 21.58 -28.23 -1.71
C ILE A 612 21.61 -28.98 -3.04
N GLY A 613 20.78 -30.02 -3.16
CA GLY A 613 20.62 -30.81 -4.38
C GLY A 613 19.65 -30.19 -5.40
N PRO A 614 19.67 -30.66 -6.66
CA PRO A 614 18.76 -30.19 -7.71
C PRO A 614 17.29 -30.54 -7.46
N ASP A 615 17.02 -31.54 -6.62
CA ASP A 615 15.69 -32.02 -6.23
C ASP A 615 14.93 -31.07 -5.30
N VAL A 616 15.65 -30.22 -4.55
CA VAL A 616 15.04 -29.28 -3.59
C VAL A 616 14.97 -27.85 -4.12
N VAL A 617 15.50 -27.59 -5.33
CA VAL A 617 15.60 -26.25 -5.94
C VAL A 617 14.69 -26.14 -7.15
N THR A 618 13.97 -25.03 -7.25
CA THR A 618 13.31 -24.60 -8.48
C THR A 618 14.28 -23.77 -9.31
N MET A 619 14.77 -24.35 -10.42
CA MET A 619 15.77 -23.73 -11.31
C MET A 619 15.24 -22.46 -11.98
N ASN A 620 16.10 -21.46 -12.11
CA ASN A 620 15.80 -20.13 -12.67
C ASN A 620 14.70 -19.34 -11.93
N ASP A 621 14.27 -19.81 -10.76
CA ASP A 621 13.16 -19.26 -9.98
C ASP A 621 13.62 -18.95 -8.54
N ALA A 622 12.71 -18.35 -7.77
CA ALA A 622 12.88 -18.03 -6.36
C ALA A 622 12.85 -19.29 -5.48
N ASN A 623 13.83 -19.41 -4.58
CA ASN A 623 13.93 -20.50 -3.61
C ASN A 623 13.99 -19.93 -2.19
N LEU A 624 13.14 -20.43 -1.30
CA LEU A 624 13.14 -20.05 0.11
C LEU A 624 14.31 -20.73 0.81
N ILE A 625 15.17 -19.94 1.45
CA ILE A 625 16.21 -20.42 2.36
C ILE A 625 15.79 -20.06 3.77
N VAL A 626 15.73 -21.05 4.66
CA VAL A 626 15.42 -20.86 6.08
C VAL A 626 16.56 -21.40 6.91
N VAL A 627 16.87 -20.69 7.98
CA VAL A 627 17.92 -21.02 8.95
C VAL A 627 17.32 -20.93 10.35
N GLU A 628 17.44 -21.99 11.13
CA GLU A 628 17.14 -21.99 12.57
C GLU A 628 18.47 -21.94 13.32
N VAL A 629 18.59 -20.98 14.22
CA VAL A 629 19.73 -20.84 15.13
C VAL A 629 19.26 -21.17 16.54
N SER A 630 19.94 -22.12 17.18
CA SER A 630 19.71 -22.50 18.57
C SER A 630 20.99 -22.33 19.41
N GLY A 631 20.87 -22.23 20.74
CA GLY A 631 22.00 -21.99 21.64
C GLY A 631 21.91 -20.67 22.41
N SER A 632 22.84 -20.47 23.36
CA SER A 632 22.83 -19.38 24.35
C SER A 632 23.83 -18.25 24.07
N GLY A 633 24.40 -18.21 22.86
CA GLY A 633 25.40 -17.21 22.48
C GLY A 633 24.88 -15.78 22.69
N ALA A 634 25.64 -14.93 23.38
CA ALA A 634 25.31 -13.52 23.53
C ALA A 634 25.64 -12.75 22.24
N GLY A 635 24.79 -11.78 21.85
CA GLY A 635 25.04 -10.94 20.67
C GLY A 635 24.54 -11.54 19.35
N ALA A 636 25.34 -11.46 18.28
CA ALA A 636 24.95 -11.91 16.94
C ALA A 636 24.69 -13.43 16.88
N ASP A 637 23.78 -13.85 15.99
CA ASP A 637 23.49 -15.27 15.78
C ASP A 637 24.40 -15.92 14.73
N VAL A 638 24.81 -15.15 13.73
CA VAL A 638 25.79 -15.55 12.70
C VAL A 638 27.11 -14.81 12.92
N ALA A 639 28.23 -15.49 12.69
CA ALA A 639 29.58 -14.95 12.85
C ALA A 639 30.04 -14.11 11.65
N SER A 640 29.55 -14.41 10.45
CA SER A 640 29.88 -13.70 9.22
C SER A 640 28.79 -13.86 8.16
N VAL A 641 28.97 -13.20 7.02
CA VAL A 641 28.03 -13.18 5.90
C VAL A 641 27.71 -14.60 5.42
N PRO A 642 26.43 -15.02 5.42
CA PRO A 642 26.04 -16.28 4.79
C PRO A 642 26.26 -16.24 3.27
N GLN A 643 26.61 -17.38 2.68
CA GLN A 643 26.93 -17.48 1.25
C GLN A 643 26.28 -18.69 0.60
N LEU A 644 25.82 -18.53 -0.64
CA LEU A 644 25.41 -19.63 -1.50
C LEU A 644 26.48 -19.85 -2.58
N ILE A 645 27.11 -21.03 -2.57
CA ILE A 645 28.30 -21.32 -3.40
C ILE A 645 27.94 -22.39 -4.42
N SER A 646 28.31 -22.14 -5.68
CA SER A 646 28.26 -23.09 -6.80
C SER A 646 29.68 -23.37 -7.30
N ALA A 647 29.84 -24.35 -8.20
CA ALA A 647 31.11 -24.56 -8.89
C ALA A 647 31.56 -23.35 -9.73
N SER A 648 30.60 -22.53 -10.20
CA SER A 648 30.84 -21.39 -11.09
C SER A 648 30.94 -20.02 -10.41
N GLY A 649 30.70 -19.94 -9.10
CA GLY A 649 30.68 -18.66 -8.38
C GLY A 649 29.96 -18.72 -7.03
N ALA A 650 29.98 -17.60 -6.30
CA ALA A 650 29.35 -17.47 -4.99
C ALA A 650 28.44 -16.23 -4.93
N LEU A 651 27.27 -16.38 -4.32
CA LEU A 651 26.32 -15.30 -4.02
C LEU A 651 26.43 -14.94 -2.54
N SER A 652 26.78 -13.69 -2.27
CA SER A 652 26.68 -13.10 -0.94
C SER A 652 25.20 -12.97 -0.55
N LEU A 653 24.84 -13.50 0.62
CA LEU A 653 23.51 -13.30 1.21
C LEU A 653 23.54 -12.21 2.30
N SER A 654 24.47 -11.24 2.18
CA SER A 654 24.53 -10.07 3.06
C SER A 654 23.41 -9.08 2.71
N GLY A 655 22.64 -8.67 3.72
CA GLY A 655 21.57 -7.70 3.55
C GLY A 655 20.31 -8.12 4.28
N ARG A 656 19.14 -7.85 3.68
CA ARG A 656 17.86 -7.98 4.36
C ARG A 656 17.37 -9.44 4.39
N TRP A 657 17.09 -9.91 5.60
CA TRP A 657 16.44 -11.17 5.90
C TRP A 657 15.19 -10.90 6.74
N GLN A 658 14.34 -11.91 6.89
CA GLN A 658 13.27 -11.92 7.88
C GLN A 658 13.70 -12.72 9.11
N TYR A 659 13.36 -12.22 10.30
CA TYR A 659 13.69 -12.80 11.60
C TYR A 659 12.42 -13.05 12.43
N ARG A 660 12.41 -14.14 13.19
CA ARG A 660 11.40 -14.40 14.22
C ARG A 660 11.96 -15.32 15.32
N ALA A 661 11.58 -15.10 16.56
CA ALA A 661 11.84 -16.04 17.66
C ALA A 661 10.65 -16.98 17.87
N GLY A 662 10.91 -18.23 18.25
CA GLY A 662 9.91 -19.23 18.60
C GLY A 662 10.28 -20.65 18.16
N ASP A 663 9.52 -21.63 18.61
CA ASP A 663 9.84 -23.06 18.45
C ASP A 663 8.92 -23.80 17.46
N ASP A 664 8.18 -23.06 16.63
CA ASP A 664 7.25 -23.63 15.64
C ASP A 664 8.00 -24.10 14.38
N ARG A 665 8.02 -25.41 14.17
CA ARG A 665 8.67 -26.04 12.99
C ARG A 665 8.04 -25.64 11.67
N ALA A 666 6.80 -25.13 11.64
CA ALA A 666 6.20 -24.60 10.43
C ALA A 666 6.99 -23.41 9.84
N PHE A 667 7.84 -22.75 10.64
CA PHE A 667 8.70 -21.65 10.18
C PHE A 667 9.75 -22.08 9.15
N ALA A 668 10.04 -23.38 9.05
CA ALA A 668 10.95 -23.96 8.06
C ALA A 668 10.46 -23.81 6.61
N ASN A 669 9.19 -23.47 6.39
CA ASN A 669 8.61 -23.38 5.05
C ASN A 669 7.61 -22.21 4.89
N MET A 670 7.18 -21.98 3.65
CA MET A 670 5.97 -21.23 3.29
C MET A 670 4.96 -22.18 2.63
N PRO A 671 3.65 -22.04 2.89
CA PRO A 671 2.61 -22.85 2.23
C PRO A 671 2.51 -22.60 0.72
N LEU A 672 3.04 -21.48 0.22
CA LEU A 672 3.14 -21.20 -1.21
C LEU A 672 4.58 -21.29 -1.72
N PRO A 673 4.79 -21.61 -3.01
CA PRO A 673 6.07 -21.42 -3.67
C PRO A 673 6.63 -20.01 -3.40
N ALA A 674 7.95 -19.92 -3.20
CA ALA A 674 8.61 -18.70 -2.75
C ALA A 674 8.27 -17.48 -3.63
N LYS A 675 8.17 -17.64 -4.95
CA LYS A 675 7.80 -16.53 -5.86
C LYS A 675 6.47 -15.84 -5.54
N PHE A 676 5.52 -16.56 -4.91
CA PHE A 676 4.22 -16.03 -4.52
C PHE A 676 4.19 -15.59 -3.06
N GLY A 677 4.73 -16.40 -2.14
CA GLY A 677 4.68 -16.12 -0.70
C GLY A 677 5.71 -15.10 -0.19
N THR A 678 6.70 -14.77 -1.01
CA THR A 678 7.85 -13.94 -0.59
C THR A 678 7.61 -12.46 -0.79
N VAL A 679 8.19 -11.69 0.12
CA VAL A 679 8.28 -10.23 0.09
C VAL A 679 9.53 -9.76 -0.67
N THR A 680 9.45 -8.65 -1.39
CA THR A 680 10.53 -8.21 -2.30
C THR A 680 11.82 -7.77 -1.61
N ASP A 681 11.77 -7.52 -0.32
CA ASP A 681 12.88 -6.99 0.46
C ASP A 681 13.88 -8.04 0.94
N ILE A 682 13.60 -9.35 0.77
CA ILE A 682 14.51 -10.44 1.17
C ILE A 682 15.04 -11.28 0.01
N VAL A 683 14.96 -10.76 -1.22
CA VAL A 683 15.33 -11.49 -2.45
C VAL A 683 16.77 -11.17 -2.86
N PHE A 684 17.58 -12.22 -3.02
CA PHE A 684 18.95 -12.22 -3.52
C PHE A 684 19.01 -12.82 -4.93
N LYS A 685 19.83 -12.22 -5.80
CA LYS A 685 20.05 -12.66 -7.18
C LYS A 685 21.58 -12.69 -7.46
N PRO A 686 22.10 -13.72 -8.15
CA PRO A 686 23.49 -13.78 -8.61
C PRO A 686 23.92 -12.65 -9.54
#